data_AF-E6R5R1-F1
#
_entry.id   AF-E6R5R1-F1
#
_cell.length_a   1.000
_cell.length_b   1.000
_cell.length_c   1.000
_cell.angle_alpha   90.00
_cell.angle_beta   90.00
_cell.angle_gamma   90.00
#
_symmetry.space_group_name_H-M   'P 1'
#
loop_
_entity.id
_entity.type
_entity.pdbx_description
1 polymer ?
#
loop_
_entity_poly.entity_id
_entity_poly.type
_entity_poly.pdbx_seq_one_letter_code
_entity_poly.pdbx_strand_id
1 'polypeptide(L)'
;MRRSSYGPVANQDLSPDLNVSPNLDRNSSFLDPEANNLLGRPTSEYAPAPSLMSRDSTAASMNLLGGTPSLAGTHRDSWGSGLELTGAEGTNGGNRNPGRSGLAHSAVPYASGERLSTSDEDDEQGHITPAVAAIGTGAAARGTSEKPKWAEYEPSKGKKNRRWLWAALAALLIIAIGLGVGLGVGLTRNKDNKVLAASAGGEHSSSSAPSKTSSGSGSTGTASSSSATASATPTTGTQGSLITLEDGSTMTYDNPYGGKWVWDEANPFNNEAQANSWTPALNQNWTWGQDKVFGVNLGGWLVIEPFIVPGLYEKYANGSAGTAIDEYTLSINMGDNLTAALTEHYETFITERDFVEIVAAGLNWVRIPIPFFAIEVWEGEPYLPKVQWQYVLKAIKWARKYGIRVNLDLHSVPGSQNGWNHSGRQGSVNWMNGAMGLANAQRSLDYIRTLAQFIAQPEYAPVIQMFGFLNEPNGNAISKSPIGSFYIQAHNIIREITGIGAGKGPMLSMHDGFLGVTQWYGDLAGADRMMLDQHTYMVFQDQPQGDLDALKVMPCQWWASSTNTTSQQWGPNTAGEWSAAWNDCGLWVNNVGSGSRYDGSYDGYATKVTGSCTYWNDYTQWNQSTIDALNHFVSGSMDALQNFFFWTWKIGNSTGAIQEVNPFWHYRLGLAKGWIPKDPRTAAGTCQGDGVALNNFDGTYSNAYVTGGSGAGTIAASASSSYPWPPASFTNVAANSMSLLAQYTQTGTPITMPGPTFTSPGSTATLNAGNGWFNADAGDKQAYAAVSGCTYPPEYSAADLAISTGACGAGLTQANKRFAEPTPAPSPTR
;
A
#
# COMPACT_ATOMS: atom_id res chain seq x y z
N MET A 1 -28.38 -47.43 28.39
CA MET A 1 -27.24 -48.05 27.70
C MET A 1 -26.40 -46.95 27.08
N ARG A 2 -25.11 -46.94 27.45
CA ARG A 2 -23.94 -46.14 27.02
C ARG A 2 -24.16 -44.74 26.41
N ARG A 3 -23.90 -43.73 27.25
CA ARG A 3 -23.41 -42.39 26.87
C ARG A 3 -21.91 -42.49 26.57
N SER A 4 -21.45 -41.89 25.48
CA SER A 4 -20.04 -41.53 25.27
C SER A 4 -19.95 -40.02 25.11
N SER A 5 -19.31 -39.38 26.08
CA SER A 5 -18.91 -37.97 26.07
C SER A 5 -17.63 -37.80 25.26
N TYR A 6 -17.64 -36.95 24.24
CA TYR A 6 -16.42 -36.38 23.66
C TYR A 6 -16.36 -34.90 24.05
N GLY A 7 -15.34 -34.53 24.82
CA GLY A 7 -15.00 -33.15 25.12
C GLY A 7 -14.24 -32.51 23.96
N PRO A 8 -14.16 -31.17 23.92
CA PRO A 8 -13.48 -30.44 22.85
C PRO A 8 -11.96 -30.60 22.96
N VAL A 9 -11.32 -30.89 21.83
CA VAL A 9 -9.86 -30.95 21.67
C VAL A 9 -9.36 -29.51 21.62
N ALA A 10 -8.69 -29.07 22.68
CA ALA A 10 -7.89 -27.85 22.66
C ALA A 10 -6.60 -28.14 21.87
N ASN A 11 -6.34 -27.37 20.81
CA ASN A 11 -5.02 -27.30 20.18
C ASN A 11 -4.06 -26.61 21.16
N GLN A 12 -3.43 -27.40 22.03
CA GLN A 12 -2.20 -27.04 22.69
C GLN A 12 -1.05 -27.56 21.83
N ASP A 13 -0.63 -26.78 20.84
CA ASP A 13 0.71 -26.84 20.23
C ASP A 13 0.94 -25.56 19.39
N LEU A 14 0.84 -24.42 20.08
CA LEU A 14 1.45 -23.15 19.67
C LEU A 14 2.10 -22.54 20.92
N SER A 15 3.09 -23.24 21.46
CA SER A 15 4.04 -22.63 22.40
C SER A 15 5.29 -22.28 21.60
N PRO A 16 5.70 -21.00 21.53
CA PRO A 16 6.99 -20.67 20.95
C PRO A 16 8.06 -21.28 21.85
N ASP A 17 8.94 -22.07 21.26
CA ASP A 17 10.14 -22.54 21.94
C ASP A 17 11.04 -21.31 22.21
N LEU A 18 10.90 -20.72 23.40
CA LEU A 18 11.58 -19.50 23.85
C LEU A 18 13.09 -19.67 24.09
N ASN A 19 13.70 -20.76 23.62
CA ASN A 19 15.10 -21.10 23.85
C ASN A 19 15.99 -21.11 22.61
N VAL A 20 15.55 -20.55 21.49
CA VAL A 20 16.49 -20.14 20.44
C VAL A 20 16.89 -18.69 20.71
N SER A 21 17.95 -18.52 21.48
CA SER A 21 18.61 -17.21 21.63
C SER A 21 19.08 -16.75 20.25
N PRO A 22 18.54 -15.64 19.68
CA PRO A 22 19.12 -15.06 18.50
C PRO A 22 20.48 -14.50 18.93
N ASN A 23 21.54 -14.96 18.28
CA ASN A 23 22.88 -14.45 18.51
C ASN A 23 22.87 -12.91 18.33
N LEU A 24 22.95 -12.18 19.44
CA LEU A 24 22.84 -10.72 19.52
C LEU A 24 24.04 -10.00 18.88
N ASP A 25 25.11 -10.72 18.53
CA ASP A 25 26.35 -10.18 17.95
C ASP A 25 26.48 -10.45 16.44
N ARG A 26 25.37 -10.50 15.70
CA ARG A 26 25.46 -10.42 14.23
C ARG A 26 25.55 -8.98 13.80
N ASN A 27 26.80 -8.52 13.71
CA ASN A 27 27.20 -7.43 12.85
C ASN A 27 26.94 -7.89 11.40
N SER A 28 25.67 -7.84 10.97
CA SER A 28 25.29 -7.94 9.58
C SER A 28 25.90 -6.72 8.92
N SER A 29 27.12 -6.91 8.41
CA SER A 29 27.69 -6.06 7.39
C SER A 29 26.81 -6.24 6.16
N PHE A 30 25.63 -5.63 6.20
CA PHE A 30 24.94 -5.10 5.05
C PHE A 30 25.90 -4.06 4.47
N LEU A 31 26.96 -4.52 3.81
CA LEU A 31 27.77 -3.68 2.96
C LEU A 31 26.83 -3.28 1.85
N ASP A 32 26.23 -2.10 2.06
CA ASP A 32 25.45 -1.40 1.09
C ASP A 32 26.34 -1.14 -0.15
N PRO A 33 26.10 -1.82 -1.28
CA PRO A 33 26.80 -1.51 -2.51
C PRO A 33 26.37 -0.14 -3.06
N GLU A 34 25.23 0.41 -2.61
CA GLU A 34 24.71 1.73 -3.03
C GLU A 34 25.51 2.88 -2.44
N ALA A 35 26.22 2.68 -1.32
CA ALA A 35 27.21 3.64 -0.81
C ALA A 35 28.34 3.96 -1.80
N ASN A 36 28.51 3.16 -2.87
CA ASN A 36 29.44 3.44 -3.97
C ASN A 36 28.75 3.84 -5.29
N ASN A 37 27.42 3.87 -5.35
CA ASN A 37 26.63 4.33 -6.50
C ASN A 37 26.21 5.81 -6.33
N LEU A 38 27.08 6.59 -5.68
CA LEU A 38 26.86 7.98 -5.23
C LEU A 38 26.65 8.99 -6.36
N LEU A 39 26.87 8.60 -7.61
CA LEU A 39 26.51 9.32 -8.81
C LEU A 39 26.22 8.25 -9.86
N GLY A 40 25.11 8.33 -10.59
CA GLY A 40 24.92 7.57 -11.82
C GLY A 40 26.22 7.61 -12.63
N ARG A 41 26.69 6.44 -13.08
CA ARG A 41 28.00 6.22 -13.70
C ARG A 41 28.59 7.50 -14.29
N PRO A 42 29.69 8.05 -13.73
CA PRO A 42 30.36 9.15 -14.37
C PRO A 42 30.98 8.62 -15.66
N THR A 43 30.62 9.25 -16.77
CA THR A 43 31.03 8.99 -18.16
C THR A 43 30.17 7.98 -18.93
N SER A 44 29.65 8.52 -20.04
CA SER A 44 28.94 7.83 -21.10
C SER A 44 29.79 6.70 -21.69
N GLU A 45 29.42 5.46 -21.37
CA GLU A 45 29.51 4.34 -22.31
C GLU A 45 28.46 3.31 -21.87
N TYR A 46 27.37 3.26 -22.64
CA TYR A 46 26.31 2.29 -22.49
C TYR A 46 26.85 0.91 -22.89
N ALA A 47 27.38 0.16 -21.93
CA ALA A 47 27.51 -1.28 -22.04
C ALA A 47 26.24 -1.90 -21.41
N PRO A 48 25.29 -2.40 -22.21
CA PRO A 48 24.16 -3.13 -21.65
C PRO A 48 24.70 -4.35 -20.91
N ALA A 49 24.26 -4.54 -19.67
CA ALA A 49 24.37 -5.85 -19.03
C ALA A 49 23.70 -6.88 -19.95
N PRO A 50 24.25 -8.10 -20.12
CA PRO A 50 23.62 -9.13 -20.92
C PRO A 50 22.34 -9.60 -20.23
N SER A 51 21.24 -8.90 -20.50
CA SER A 51 19.89 -9.39 -20.27
C SER A 51 19.73 -10.64 -21.12
N LEU A 52 19.60 -11.80 -20.47
CA LEU A 52 19.21 -13.05 -21.11
C LEU A 52 17.71 -13.10 -21.46
N MET A 53 16.98 -11.98 -21.32
CA MET A 53 15.81 -11.72 -22.17
C MET A 53 16.30 -11.00 -23.43
N SER A 54 16.27 -11.71 -24.56
CA SER A 54 16.67 -11.17 -25.86
C SER A 54 15.88 -9.90 -26.17
N ARG A 55 16.60 -8.78 -26.26
CA ARG A 55 16.12 -7.54 -26.88
C ARG A 55 15.87 -7.81 -28.36
N ASP A 56 14.65 -8.16 -28.72
CA ASP A 56 14.14 -7.86 -30.06
C ASP A 56 13.43 -6.51 -30.01
N SER A 57 14.26 -5.47 -30.05
CA SER A 57 13.85 -4.15 -30.48
C SER A 57 13.67 -4.15 -32.00
N THR A 58 12.48 -4.50 -32.47
CA THR A 58 11.95 -4.07 -33.78
C THR A 58 10.77 -3.14 -33.58
N ALA A 59 11.03 -1.98 -32.97
CA ALA A 59 10.21 -0.79 -33.14
C ALA A 59 10.57 -0.12 -34.49
N ALA A 60 10.41 -0.84 -35.59
CA ALA A 60 10.38 -0.35 -36.96
C ALA A 60 9.93 -1.51 -37.86
N SER A 61 8.91 -1.26 -38.69
CA SER A 61 8.28 -2.18 -39.66
C SER A 61 7.21 -3.16 -39.15
N MET A 62 6.01 -2.64 -38.90
CA MET A 62 4.80 -3.29 -39.42
C MET A 62 4.09 -2.31 -40.36
N ASN A 63 4.39 -2.44 -41.65
CA ASN A 63 3.61 -1.79 -42.70
C ASN A 63 2.26 -2.50 -42.81
N LEU A 64 1.22 -1.73 -42.53
CA LEU A 64 -0.14 -1.95 -43.01
C LEU A 64 -0.13 -2.06 -44.54
N LEU A 65 -0.54 -3.21 -45.06
CA LEU A 65 -1.10 -3.32 -46.42
C LEU A 65 -2.60 -3.01 -46.30
N GLY A 66 -3.05 -1.88 -46.86
CA GLY A 66 -4.48 -1.58 -46.90
C GLY A 66 -4.95 -0.17 -47.23
N GLY A 67 -4.18 0.65 -47.96
CA GLY A 67 -4.67 1.70 -48.88
C GLY A 67 -5.50 2.89 -48.35
N THR A 68 -4.92 4.10 -48.35
CA THR A 68 -5.34 5.31 -49.14
C THR A 68 -4.46 6.53 -48.77
N PRO A 69 -4.36 7.57 -49.63
CA PRO A 69 -3.05 8.11 -50.05
C PRO A 69 -2.52 9.34 -49.28
N SER A 70 -1.21 9.54 -49.49
CA SER A 70 -0.32 10.58 -48.96
C SER A 70 -0.61 11.99 -49.43
N LEU A 71 -0.33 12.98 -48.57
CA LEU A 71 0.26 14.26 -48.99
C LEU A 71 1.24 14.74 -47.92
N ALA A 72 2.52 14.43 -48.10
CA ALA A 72 3.62 15.22 -47.56
C ALA A 72 4.14 16.08 -48.72
N GLY A 73 3.99 17.40 -48.59
CA GLY A 73 4.62 18.40 -49.44
C GLY A 73 5.45 19.30 -48.56
N THR A 74 6.76 19.05 -48.55
CA THR A 74 7.79 19.86 -47.92
C THR A 74 7.84 21.26 -48.53
N HIS A 75 7.74 22.32 -47.73
CA HIS A 75 8.42 23.59 -48.00
C HIS A 75 8.62 24.36 -46.69
N ARG A 76 9.89 24.50 -46.31
CA ARG A 76 10.38 25.58 -45.44
C ARG A 76 10.36 26.86 -46.27
N ASP A 77 9.80 27.93 -45.74
CA ASP A 77 10.28 29.29 -45.98
C ASP A 77 9.99 30.18 -44.77
N SER A 78 10.98 31.02 -44.48
CA SER A 78 11.09 31.95 -43.36
C SER A 78 10.47 33.30 -43.72
N TRP A 79 9.66 33.90 -42.85
CA TRP A 79 9.46 35.36 -42.73
C TRP A 79 9.05 35.65 -41.27
N GLY A 80 9.61 36.60 -40.52
CA GLY A 80 10.13 37.89 -40.93
C GLY A 80 9.13 38.97 -40.50
N SER A 81 9.48 39.68 -39.43
CA SER A 81 8.79 40.80 -38.77
C SER A 81 8.43 42.01 -39.65
N GLY A 82 7.40 42.77 -39.22
CA GLY A 82 7.03 44.13 -39.67
C GLY A 82 5.63 44.15 -40.31
N LEU A 83 4.71 45.10 -40.10
CA LEU A 83 4.68 46.55 -39.82
C LEU A 83 3.40 46.81 -38.95
N GLU A 84 3.09 47.96 -38.32
CA GLU A 84 3.33 49.36 -38.68
C GLU A 84 3.04 50.30 -37.49
N LEU A 85 3.79 51.40 -37.41
CA LEU A 85 3.62 52.55 -36.51
C LEU A 85 3.23 53.78 -37.34
N THR A 86 2.22 54.52 -36.87
CA THR A 86 2.05 55.99 -37.04
C THR A 86 1.37 56.46 -35.75
N GLY A 87 1.76 57.45 -34.95
CA GLY A 87 2.68 58.58 -35.12
C GLY A 87 1.91 59.89 -34.89
N ALA A 88 1.87 60.43 -33.66
CA ALA A 88 1.69 61.86 -33.38
C ALA A 88 1.97 62.22 -31.89
N GLU A 89 2.92 63.13 -31.70
CA GLU A 89 3.27 63.89 -30.48
C GLU A 89 2.08 64.78 -30.01
N GLY A 90 1.93 65.31 -28.80
CA GLY A 90 2.75 65.41 -27.59
C GLY A 90 2.07 66.33 -26.55
N THR A 91 2.75 66.54 -25.42
CA THR A 91 2.60 67.60 -24.38
C THR A 91 1.77 67.36 -23.10
N ASN A 92 2.47 67.64 -21.97
CA ASN A 92 2.06 68.15 -20.65
C ASN A 92 1.37 67.26 -19.59
N GLY A 93 2.16 66.87 -18.59
CA GLY A 93 2.13 67.49 -17.24
C GLY A 93 1.18 66.95 -16.15
N GLY A 94 1.75 66.57 -15.00
CA GLY A 94 1.19 66.94 -13.69
C GLY A 94 0.56 65.86 -12.81
N ASN A 95 1.11 65.71 -11.60
CA ASN A 95 0.54 65.11 -10.38
C ASN A 95 -0.98 65.32 -10.20
N ARG A 96 -1.67 64.29 -9.63
CA ARG A 96 -2.54 64.36 -8.42
C ARG A 96 -3.48 63.13 -8.28
N ASN A 97 -3.47 62.49 -7.11
CA ASN A 97 -4.67 61.88 -6.47
C ASN A 97 -5.72 62.98 -6.24
N PRO A 98 -7.05 62.75 -6.06
CA PRO A 98 -7.73 61.55 -5.53
C PRO A 98 -9.09 61.23 -6.22
N GLY A 99 -9.87 60.24 -5.74
CA GLY A 99 -11.31 60.19 -6.09
C GLY A 99 -12.05 58.90 -5.75
N ARG A 100 -12.94 58.98 -4.77
CA ARG A 100 -13.81 57.94 -4.22
C ARG A 100 -15.23 58.12 -4.80
N SER A 101 -15.86 57.06 -5.28
CA SER A 101 -17.32 56.86 -5.39
C SER A 101 -17.53 55.39 -5.77
N GLY A 102 -18.42 54.59 -5.20
CA GLY A 102 -19.73 54.81 -4.61
C GLY A 102 -20.68 53.81 -5.29
N LEU A 103 -21.72 53.36 -4.57
CA LEU A 103 -22.83 52.49 -5.00
C LEU A 103 -22.59 50.98 -4.82
N ALA A 104 -23.52 50.16 -4.34
CA ALA A 104 -24.72 50.33 -3.52
C ALA A 104 -25.10 48.90 -3.08
N HIS A 105 -25.29 48.67 -1.78
CA HIS A 105 -25.78 47.40 -1.27
C HIS A 105 -27.30 47.30 -1.47
N SER A 106 -27.78 46.13 -1.87
CA SER A 106 -29.13 45.67 -1.59
C SER A 106 -29.06 44.20 -1.23
N ALA A 107 -29.52 43.88 -0.03
CA ALA A 107 -29.51 42.58 0.60
C ALA A 107 -30.95 42.13 0.88
N VAL A 108 -31.27 40.86 0.61
CA VAL A 108 -32.29 40.06 1.31
C VAL A 108 -31.98 38.56 1.06
N PRO A 109 -32.42 37.61 1.91
CA PRO A 109 -31.53 36.64 2.56
C PRO A 109 -31.81 35.18 2.15
N TYR A 110 -30.83 34.30 2.29
CA TYR A 110 -31.04 32.86 2.19
C TYR A 110 -31.08 32.23 3.58
N ALA A 111 -32.08 31.38 3.77
CA ALA A 111 -32.40 30.69 5.02
C ALA A 111 -31.43 29.52 5.28
N SER A 112 -31.16 29.34 6.57
CA SER A 112 -30.40 28.27 7.20
C SER A 112 -31.07 26.89 7.10
N GLY A 113 -30.29 25.84 6.86
CA GLY A 113 -30.73 24.45 7.02
C GLY A 113 -29.55 23.48 7.11
N GLU A 114 -29.37 22.92 8.32
CA GLU A 114 -28.78 21.61 8.66
C GLU A 114 -27.29 21.36 8.40
N ARG A 115 -26.50 21.65 9.45
CA ARG A 115 -25.17 21.06 9.70
C ARG A 115 -25.42 19.82 10.57
N LEU A 116 -25.08 18.63 10.07
CA LEU A 116 -25.09 17.38 10.83
C LEU A 116 -24.20 17.53 12.06
N SER A 117 -24.77 17.30 13.25
CA SER A 117 -24.07 17.23 14.51
C SER A 117 -23.39 15.87 14.64
N THR A 118 -22.07 15.87 14.83
CA THR A 118 -21.31 14.71 15.30
C THR A 118 -21.72 14.42 16.75
N SER A 119 -22.08 13.17 17.03
CA SER A 119 -22.38 12.70 18.38
C SER A 119 -21.09 12.33 19.12
N ASP A 120 -21.11 12.46 20.45
CA ASP A 120 -20.00 12.19 21.39
C ASP A 120 -19.48 10.72 21.41
N GLU A 121 -19.75 9.91 20.38
CA GLU A 121 -19.22 8.55 20.17
C GLU A 121 -18.19 8.49 19.01
N ASP A 122 -17.94 9.61 18.31
CA ASP A 122 -17.00 9.70 17.18
C ASP A 122 -15.56 10.08 17.59
N ASP A 123 -15.30 10.34 18.88
CA ASP A 123 -13.97 10.74 19.40
C ASP A 123 -13.08 9.55 19.81
N GLU A 124 -13.59 8.31 19.78
CA GLU A 124 -12.82 7.08 20.08
C GLU A 124 -12.17 6.41 18.85
N GLN A 125 -12.34 7.00 17.66
CA GLN A 125 -11.68 6.56 16.45
C GLN A 125 -10.70 7.65 16.01
N GLY A 126 -9.39 7.38 16.04
CA GLY A 126 -8.33 8.30 15.60
C GLY A 126 -8.35 8.58 14.10
N HIS A 127 -9.46 9.15 13.62
CA HIS A 127 -9.77 9.53 12.25
C HIS A 127 -9.87 11.05 12.13
N ILE A 128 -9.92 11.52 10.88
CA ILE A 128 -10.28 12.88 10.42
C ILE A 128 -9.06 13.73 10.00
N THR A 129 -8.80 13.75 8.66
CA THR A 129 -8.36 14.84 7.73
C THR A 129 -6.89 15.30 7.51
N PRO A 130 -6.15 14.86 6.47
CA PRO A 130 -5.09 15.70 5.92
C PRO A 130 -5.64 17.10 5.59
N ALA A 131 -5.19 18.11 6.31
CA ALA A 131 -5.61 19.48 6.12
C ALA A 131 -5.35 19.90 4.66
N VAL A 132 -6.43 20.17 3.92
CA VAL A 132 -6.41 20.73 2.57
C VAL A 132 -5.58 22.03 2.61
N ALA A 133 -4.43 22.01 1.94
CA ALA A 133 -3.72 23.22 1.59
C ALA A 133 -4.63 24.09 0.71
N ALA A 134 -4.80 25.35 1.12
CA ALA A 134 -5.62 26.32 0.43
C ALA A 134 -5.18 26.50 -1.03
N ILE A 135 -6.05 26.12 -1.97
CA ILE A 135 -5.99 26.60 -3.35
C ILE A 135 -7.07 27.68 -3.50
N GLY A 136 -6.63 28.94 -3.38
CA GLY A 136 -7.20 30.14 -4.00
C GLY A 136 -8.70 30.41 -3.89
N THR A 137 -9.12 31.13 -2.85
CA THR A 137 -10.10 32.23 -3.03
C THR A 137 -9.59 33.50 -2.34
N GLY A 138 -9.64 34.61 -3.06
CA GLY A 138 -9.10 35.90 -2.63
C GLY A 138 -9.78 36.45 -1.38
N ALA A 139 -8.98 37.23 -0.64
CA ALA A 139 -9.29 37.94 0.60
C ALA A 139 -10.71 38.53 0.72
N ALA A 140 -11.41 38.20 1.82
CA ALA A 140 -11.96 39.17 2.80
C ALA A 140 -12.80 38.48 3.89
N ALA A 141 -12.31 38.44 5.14
CA ALA A 141 -13.12 38.66 6.34
C ALA A 141 -12.22 38.80 7.57
N ARG A 142 -12.10 40.03 8.08
CA ARG A 142 -11.58 40.34 9.42
C ARG A 142 -12.68 40.07 10.45
N GLY A 143 -12.31 39.33 11.49
CA GLY A 143 -12.59 39.63 12.90
C GLY A 143 -14.04 39.76 13.36
N THR A 144 -14.52 38.74 14.07
CA THR A 144 -15.33 38.93 15.28
C THR A 144 -14.82 37.98 16.35
N SER A 145 -14.39 38.55 17.47
CA SER A 145 -13.95 37.82 18.65
C SER A 145 -15.17 37.29 19.42
N GLU A 146 -15.34 35.98 19.43
CA GLU A 146 -16.15 35.33 20.45
C GLU A 146 -15.23 34.56 21.39
N LYS A 147 -15.22 35.00 22.65
CA LYS A 147 -14.50 34.35 23.74
C LYS A 147 -15.11 32.96 23.96
N PRO A 148 -14.31 31.89 24.09
CA PRO A 148 -14.85 30.58 24.45
C PRO A 148 -15.37 30.59 25.89
N LYS A 149 -16.66 30.30 26.06
CA LYS A 149 -17.29 30.00 27.35
C LYS A 149 -16.91 28.57 27.78
N TRP A 150 -15.85 28.44 28.55
CA TRP A 150 -15.70 27.33 29.49
C TRP A 150 -15.22 27.90 30.83
N ALA A 151 -16.11 28.63 31.50
CA ALA A 151 -15.96 28.95 32.91
C ALA A 151 -17.35 29.00 33.51
N GLU A 152 -17.99 27.83 33.60
CA GLU A 152 -19.12 27.63 34.50
C GLU A 152 -19.17 26.16 34.90
N TYR A 153 -18.60 25.93 36.08
CA TYR A 153 -18.69 24.71 36.87
C TYR A 153 -20.07 24.68 37.53
N GLU A 154 -20.83 23.60 37.33
CA GLU A 154 -21.98 23.22 38.17
C GLU A 154 -22.01 21.68 38.32
N PRO A 155 -22.51 21.15 39.45
CA PRO A 155 -21.83 20.10 40.20
C PRO A 155 -22.26 18.66 39.89
N SER A 156 -21.32 17.73 40.09
CA SER A 156 -21.53 16.28 40.00
C SER A 156 -22.62 15.77 40.96
N LYS A 157 -23.58 14.99 40.44
CA LYS A 157 -24.53 14.23 41.24
C LYS A 157 -23.82 13.08 41.99
N GLY A 158 -24.07 13.03 43.30
CA GLY A 158 -23.50 12.18 44.36
C GLY A 158 -22.99 10.77 44.03
N LYS A 159 -21.73 10.51 44.39
CA LYS A 159 -21.15 9.17 44.57
C LYS A 159 -21.76 8.48 45.80
N LYS A 160 -22.38 7.31 45.62
CA LYS A 160 -22.76 6.41 46.73
C LYS A 160 -21.49 5.79 47.34
N ASN A 161 -21.33 5.97 48.65
CA ASN A 161 -20.16 5.61 49.43
C ASN A 161 -20.05 4.06 49.59
N ARG A 162 -19.21 3.39 48.80
CA ARG A 162 -18.97 1.93 48.84
C ARG A 162 -18.01 1.48 49.95
N ARG A 163 -17.94 2.20 51.07
CA ARG A 163 -17.05 1.87 52.21
C ARG A 163 -17.41 0.55 52.90
N TRP A 164 -18.67 0.11 52.82
CA TRP A 164 -19.12 -1.15 53.42
C TRP A 164 -18.63 -2.40 52.67
N LEU A 165 -18.36 -2.28 51.37
CA LEU A 165 -17.83 -3.37 50.53
C LEU A 165 -16.38 -3.72 50.92
N TRP A 166 -15.58 -2.71 51.25
CA TRP A 166 -14.21 -2.89 51.75
C TRP A 166 -14.17 -3.47 53.16
N ALA A 167 -15.13 -3.09 54.02
CA ALA A 167 -15.26 -3.69 55.36
C ALA A 167 -15.65 -5.18 55.29
N ALA A 168 -16.51 -5.57 54.33
CA ALA A 168 -16.91 -6.96 54.11
C ALA A 168 -15.74 -7.83 53.59
N LEU A 169 -14.92 -7.29 52.69
CA LEU A 169 -13.72 -7.98 52.18
C LEU A 169 -12.65 -8.16 53.27
N ALA A 170 -12.45 -7.17 54.15
CA ALA A 170 -11.53 -7.30 55.28
C ALA A 170 -12.00 -8.35 56.29
N ALA A 171 -13.31 -8.46 56.56
CA ALA A 171 -13.86 -9.47 57.44
C ALA A 171 -13.68 -10.90 56.89
N LEU A 172 -13.85 -11.09 55.57
CA LEU A 172 -13.61 -12.39 54.91
C LEU A 172 -12.14 -12.82 54.97
N LEU A 173 -11.20 -11.87 54.83
CA LEU A 173 -9.77 -12.15 54.94
C LEU A 173 -9.37 -12.60 56.36
N ILE A 174 -9.97 -12.00 57.40
CA ILE A 174 -9.72 -12.38 58.80
C ILE A 174 -10.26 -13.79 59.10
N ILE A 175 -11.39 -14.17 58.52
CA ILE A 175 -11.94 -15.53 58.66
C ILE A 175 -11.04 -16.57 57.96
N ALA A 176 -10.50 -16.25 56.79
CA ALA A 176 -9.59 -17.14 56.06
C ALA A 176 -8.27 -17.37 56.83
N ILE A 177 -7.72 -16.32 57.47
CA ILE A 177 -6.52 -16.43 58.31
C ILE A 177 -6.82 -17.24 59.58
N GLY A 178 -8.01 -17.07 60.17
CA GLY A 178 -8.46 -17.86 61.32
C GLY A 178 -8.58 -19.36 61.05
N LEU A 179 -8.93 -19.75 59.82
CA LEU A 179 -9.00 -21.15 59.41
C LEU A 179 -7.62 -21.76 59.08
N GLY A 180 -6.67 -20.97 58.60
CA GLY A 180 -5.31 -21.42 58.30
C GLY A 180 -4.44 -21.73 59.53
N VAL A 181 -4.71 -21.08 60.66
CA VAL A 181 -3.93 -21.25 61.90
C VAL A 181 -4.41 -22.44 62.75
N GLY A 182 -5.58 -23.02 62.45
CA GLY A 182 -6.17 -24.15 63.18
C GLY A 182 -5.64 -25.55 62.86
N LEU A 183 -4.76 -25.70 61.85
CA LEU A 183 -4.32 -27.01 61.34
C LEU A 183 -2.80 -27.23 61.41
N GLY A 184 -2.12 -26.59 62.38
CA GLY A 184 -0.66 -26.61 62.48
C GLY A 184 -0.11 -26.78 63.88
N VAL A 185 -0.54 -27.79 64.66
CA VAL A 185 0.21 -28.24 65.86
C VAL A 185 0.09 -29.76 65.99
N GLY A 186 1.22 -30.46 65.87
CA GLY A 186 1.36 -31.81 66.41
C GLY A 186 2.22 -32.76 65.60
N LEU A 187 3.55 -32.64 65.71
CA LEU A 187 4.44 -33.68 66.26
C LEU A 187 5.91 -33.39 65.88
N THR A 188 6.76 -33.38 66.90
CA THR A 188 8.23 -33.31 66.81
C THR A 188 8.88 -34.27 67.80
N ARG A 189 10.12 -34.65 67.48
CA ARG A 189 11.24 -35.24 68.29
C ARG A 189 11.40 -36.77 68.12
N ASN A 190 12.61 -37.34 67.99
CA ASN A 190 13.96 -36.86 68.35
C ASN A 190 15.08 -37.81 67.81
N LYS A 191 16.33 -37.29 67.76
CA LYS A 191 17.66 -37.95 67.95
C LYS A 191 18.23 -38.84 66.82
N ASP A 192 19.54 -38.96 66.55
CA ASP A 192 20.79 -38.43 67.12
C ASP A 192 21.96 -38.61 66.09
N ASN A 193 23.13 -38.10 66.46
CA ASN A 193 24.36 -37.79 65.72
C ASN A 193 25.31 -38.94 65.24
N LYS A 194 26.16 -38.55 64.26
CA LYS A 194 27.62 -38.83 64.06
C LYS A 194 28.14 -40.03 63.23
N VAL A 195 28.82 -39.65 62.13
CA VAL A 195 30.22 -39.93 61.68
C VAL A 195 30.62 -41.36 61.27
N LEU A 196 31.19 -41.49 60.06
CA LEU A 196 32.48 -42.11 59.66
C LEU A 196 32.59 -42.00 58.11
N ALA A 197 33.48 -41.17 57.55
CA ALA A 197 34.89 -41.41 57.24
C ALA A 197 35.14 -42.17 55.90
N ALA A 198 35.92 -41.52 55.04
CA ALA A 198 36.39 -41.94 53.72
C ALA A 198 37.51 -43.00 53.77
N SER A 199 37.75 -43.70 52.65
CA SER A 199 39.02 -44.24 52.13
C SER A 199 38.72 -44.93 50.78
N ALA A 200 39.13 -44.43 49.62
CA ALA A 200 40.47 -44.51 49.01
C ALA A 200 40.94 -45.94 48.70
N GLY A 201 41.18 -46.20 47.41
CA GLY A 201 41.86 -47.38 46.88
C GLY A 201 42.25 -47.12 45.43
N GLY A 202 43.51 -46.77 45.22
CA GLY A 202 44.13 -46.66 43.90
C GLY A 202 45.14 -47.78 43.65
N GLU A 203 45.71 -47.70 42.45
CA GLU A 203 46.99 -48.24 41.97
C GLU A 203 47.05 -49.53 41.10
N HIS A 204 47.57 -49.27 39.88
CA HIS A 204 48.62 -49.98 39.12
C HIS A 204 48.45 -51.46 38.70
N SER A 205 48.52 -51.72 37.38
CA SER A 205 49.78 -52.14 36.73
C SER A 205 49.66 -52.27 35.20
N SER A 206 50.82 -52.16 34.57
CA SER A 206 51.17 -52.19 33.14
C SER A 206 51.08 -53.56 32.47
N SER A 207 50.82 -53.62 31.15
CA SER A 207 51.81 -54.09 30.13
C SER A 207 51.22 -54.44 28.74
N SER A 208 51.95 -54.02 27.71
CA SER A 208 52.22 -54.65 26.39
C SER A 208 51.11 -54.92 25.35
N ALA A 209 51.32 -54.34 24.17
CA ALA A 209 50.67 -54.59 22.87
C ALA A 209 51.02 -55.97 22.26
N PRO A 210 50.42 -56.38 21.11
CA PRO A 210 50.98 -55.98 19.81
C PRO A 210 49.98 -55.75 18.65
N SER A 211 50.57 -55.18 17.59
CA SER A 211 50.07 -54.77 16.28
C SER A 211 50.03 -55.89 15.20
N LYS A 212 49.30 -55.63 14.10
CA LYS A 212 49.52 -56.02 12.68
C LYS A 212 48.41 -55.34 11.84
N THR A 213 48.54 -54.41 10.87
CA THR A 213 49.30 -54.19 9.61
C THR A 213 48.98 -55.07 8.39
N SER A 214 48.45 -54.42 7.33
CA SER A 214 48.77 -54.56 5.89
C SER A 214 47.94 -53.52 5.08
N SER A 215 48.46 -52.43 4.50
CA SER A 215 49.34 -52.19 3.33
C SER A 215 48.77 -52.54 1.94
N GLY A 216 48.62 -51.52 1.08
CA GLY A 216 48.43 -51.61 -0.39
C GLY A 216 48.30 -50.21 -1.01
N SER A 217 49.43 -49.55 -1.30
CA SER A 217 50.02 -49.33 -2.63
C SER A 217 49.44 -48.15 -3.41
N GLY A 218 50.28 -47.13 -3.59
CA GLY A 218 50.03 -46.00 -4.48
C GLY A 218 50.19 -46.39 -5.95
N SER A 219 49.41 -45.73 -6.79
CA SER A 219 49.54 -45.69 -8.24
C SER A 219 49.28 -44.24 -8.67
N THR A 220 50.34 -43.56 -9.06
CA THR A 220 50.32 -42.28 -9.77
C THR A 220 49.65 -42.47 -11.12
N GLY A 221 48.39 -42.03 -11.23
CA GLY A 221 47.63 -41.92 -12.47
C GLY A 221 47.45 -40.45 -12.84
N THR A 222 48.02 -40.08 -13.98
CA THR A 222 47.98 -38.78 -14.63
C THR A 222 46.54 -38.23 -14.72
N ALA A 223 46.35 -37.01 -14.23
CA ALA A 223 45.09 -36.28 -14.33
C ALA A 223 44.74 -36.03 -15.82
N SER A 224 43.86 -36.85 -16.37
CA SER A 224 43.08 -36.48 -17.55
C SER A 224 41.99 -35.53 -17.07
N SER A 225 42.07 -34.29 -17.52
CA SER A 225 41.04 -33.27 -17.41
C SER A 225 39.72 -33.78 -18.01
N SER A 226 38.88 -34.41 -17.20
CA SER A 226 37.45 -34.42 -17.48
C SER A 226 36.95 -33.02 -17.15
N SER A 227 36.68 -32.24 -18.20
CA SER A 227 35.86 -31.04 -18.12
C SER A 227 34.68 -31.33 -17.21
N ALA A 228 34.70 -30.75 -16.01
CA ALA A 228 33.52 -30.74 -15.16
C ALA A 228 32.42 -30.09 -16.00
N THR A 229 31.43 -30.89 -16.38
CA THR A 229 30.16 -30.39 -16.90
C THR A 229 29.73 -29.27 -15.96
N ALA A 230 29.43 -28.08 -16.50
CA ALA A 230 28.97 -26.95 -15.70
C ALA A 230 27.88 -27.45 -14.75
N SER A 231 28.14 -27.44 -13.43
CA SER A 231 27.15 -27.82 -12.44
C SER A 231 25.91 -26.98 -12.71
N ALA A 232 24.77 -27.64 -12.93
CA ALA A 232 23.51 -26.94 -13.16
C ALA A 232 23.28 -25.93 -12.03
N THR A 233 22.99 -24.67 -12.38
CA THR A 233 22.62 -23.65 -11.41
C THR A 233 21.49 -24.20 -10.53
N PRO A 234 21.61 -24.16 -9.19
CA PRO A 234 20.55 -24.63 -8.31
C PRO A 234 19.23 -23.95 -8.69
N THR A 235 18.16 -24.73 -8.80
CA THR A 235 16.81 -24.21 -9.11
C THR A 235 15.94 -24.05 -7.86
N THR A 236 16.46 -24.44 -6.70
CA THR A 236 15.82 -24.26 -5.40
C THR A 236 16.86 -24.26 -4.30
N GLY A 237 16.51 -23.66 -3.16
CA GLY A 237 17.34 -23.68 -1.97
C GLY A 237 16.62 -23.08 -0.76
N THR A 238 17.31 -23.17 0.37
CA THR A 238 16.86 -22.67 1.69
C THR A 238 17.98 -21.85 2.32
N GLN A 239 17.85 -21.48 3.60
CA GLN A 239 18.87 -20.76 4.37
C GLN A 239 20.30 -21.24 4.07
N GLY A 240 21.17 -20.30 3.70
CA GLY A 240 22.58 -20.54 3.41
C GLY A 240 22.90 -21.04 1.99
N SER A 241 21.89 -21.30 1.16
CA SER A 241 22.09 -21.60 -0.26
C SER A 241 22.53 -20.37 -1.06
N LEU A 242 23.27 -20.59 -2.14
CA LEU A 242 23.62 -19.53 -3.08
C LEU A 242 22.46 -19.30 -4.06
N ILE A 243 22.05 -18.05 -4.21
CA ILE A 243 21.08 -17.60 -5.23
C ILE A 243 21.78 -16.77 -6.29
N THR A 244 21.38 -16.95 -7.55
CA THR A 244 21.73 -16.06 -8.67
C THR A 244 20.58 -15.09 -8.88
N LEU A 245 20.87 -13.78 -8.86
CA LEU A 245 19.92 -12.71 -9.10
C LEU A 245 19.77 -12.45 -10.61
N GLU A 246 18.76 -11.66 -11.00
CA GLU A 246 18.44 -11.32 -12.40
C GLU A 246 19.60 -10.62 -13.12
N ASP A 247 20.40 -9.82 -12.40
CA ASP A 247 21.59 -9.15 -12.95
C ASP A 247 22.79 -10.10 -13.14
N GLY A 248 22.63 -11.38 -12.81
CA GLY A 248 23.66 -12.40 -12.88
C GLY A 248 24.60 -12.43 -11.67
N SER A 249 24.48 -11.49 -10.73
CA SER A 249 25.22 -11.53 -9.47
C SER A 249 24.72 -12.68 -8.58
N THR A 250 25.53 -13.05 -7.59
CA THR A 250 25.16 -14.12 -6.65
C THR A 250 25.23 -13.62 -5.22
N MET A 251 24.30 -14.06 -4.38
CA MET A 251 24.33 -13.80 -2.94
C MET A 251 23.88 -15.04 -2.16
N THR A 252 24.20 -15.08 -0.86
CA THR A 252 23.67 -16.11 0.03
C THR A 252 22.23 -15.77 0.38
N TYR A 253 21.32 -16.74 0.26
CA TYR A 253 19.96 -16.62 0.75
C TYR A 253 19.95 -16.72 2.29
N ASP A 254 19.81 -15.57 2.95
CA ASP A 254 19.80 -15.43 4.41
C ASP A 254 18.39 -15.13 4.92
N ASN A 255 17.52 -16.14 4.90
CA ASN A 255 16.21 -16.13 5.51
C ASN A 255 16.15 -17.04 6.76
N PRO A 256 16.30 -16.49 7.98
CA PRO A 256 16.34 -17.26 9.21
C PRO A 256 14.99 -17.90 9.58
N TYR A 257 13.94 -17.64 8.82
CA TYR A 257 12.56 -17.99 9.11
C TYR A 257 12.07 -19.23 8.36
N GLY A 258 12.99 -20.04 7.84
CA GLY A 258 12.67 -21.33 7.20
C GLY A 258 12.06 -21.20 5.80
N GLY A 259 12.29 -20.09 5.10
CA GLY A 259 11.86 -19.91 3.72
C GLY A 259 12.58 -20.83 2.72
N LYS A 260 11.91 -21.06 1.58
CA LYS A 260 12.40 -21.85 0.43
C LYS A 260 12.20 -21.03 -0.83
N TRP A 261 13.28 -20.78 -1.58
CA TRP A 261 13.21 -20.17 -2.90
C TRP A 261 13.18 -21.24 -4.00
N VAL A 262 12.52 -20.93 -5.12
CA VAL A 262 12.39 -21.82 -6.28
C VAL A 262 12.43 -20.98 -7.56
N TRP A 263 13.37 -21.26 -8.46
CA TRP A 263 13.42 -20.68 -9.79
C TRP A 263 14.04 -21.64 -10.80
N ASP A 264 13.29 -21.99 -11.83
CA ASP A 264 13.75 -22.80 -12.94
C ASP A 264 13.33 -22.11 -14.25
N GLU A 265 14.29 -21.70 -15.08
CA GLU A 265 13.99 -21.06 -16.37
C GLU A 265 13.24 -22.00 -17.35
N ALA A 266 13.29 -23.32 -17.12
CA ALA A 266 12.48 -24.29 -17.85
C ALA A 266 11.05 -24.41 -17.28
N ASN A 267 10.81 -23.94 -16.05
CA ASN A 267 9.52 -23.92 -15.38
C ASN A 267 9.31 -22.61 -14.59
N PRO A 268 9.19 -21.46 -15.27
CA PRO A 268 9.12 -20.14 -14.65
C PRO A 268 7.81 -19.89 -13.88
N PHE A 269 6.82 -20.77 -14.01
CA PHE A 269 5.53 -20.71 -13.30
C PHE A 269 5.44 -21.70 -12.14
N ASN A 270 6.59 -22.21 -11.67
CA ASN A 270 6.64 -23.00 -10.44
C ASN A 270 6.12 -22.18 -9.24
N ASN A 271 5.29 -22.80 -8.40
CA ASN A 271 4.60 -22.21 -7.25
C ASN A 271 5.05 -22.81 -5.90
N GLU A 272 6.15 -23.56 -5.86
CA GLU A 272 6.59 -24.26 -4.65
C GLU A 272 7.41 -23.40 -3.67
N ALA A 273 7.70 -22.14 -4.02
CA ALA A 273 8.41 -21.23 -3.13
C ALA A 273 7.55 -20.85 -1.92
N GLN A 274 8.22 -20.61 -0.78
CA GLN A 274 7.60 -20.31 0.50
C GLN A 274 8.41 -19.21 1.19
N ALA A 275 7.77 -18.09 1.54
CA ALA A 275 8.47 -16.95 2.17
C ALA A 275 9.05 -17.29 3.54
N ASN A 276 8.35 -18.05 4.37
CA ASN A 276 8.78 -18.47 5.70
C ASN A 276 7.90 -19.63 6.21
N SER A 277 8.27 -20.25 7.32
CA SER A 277 7.66 -21.50 7.80
C SER A 277 6.20 -21.37 8.25
N TRP A 278 5.70 -20.16 8.50
CA TRP A 278 4.31 -19.90 8.92
C TRP A 278 3.43 -19.36 7.79
N THR A 279 3.99 -19.14 6.60
CA THR A 279 3.25 -18.70 5.42
C THR A 279 3.03 -19.90 4.51
N PRO A 280 1.81 -20.18 4.03
CA PRO A 280 1.58 -21.21 3.01
C PRO A 280 2.42 -20.93 1.75
N ALA A 281 2.95 -21.97 1.11
CA ALA A 281 3.62 -21.84 -0.19
C ALA A 281 2.64 -21.31 -1.26
N LEU A 282 3.14 -20.81 -2.40
CA LEU A 282 2.27 -20.20 -3.43
C LEU A 282 1.30 -21.20 -4.08
N ASN A 283 1.62 -22.50 -4.05
CA ASN A 283 0.76 -23.59 -4.50
C ASN A 283 -0.24 -24.06 -3.41
N GLN A 284 -0.25 -23.43 -2.24
CA GLN A 284 -1.16 -23.69 -1.14
C GLN A 284 -2.13 -22.53 -0.98
N ASN A 285 -3.33 -22.85 -0.50
CA ASN A 285 -4.38 -21.85 -0.28
C ASN A 285 -4.00 -20.89 0.85
N TRP A 286 -4.27 -19.61 0.63
CA TRP A 286 -4.31 -18.61 1.69
C TRP A 286 -5.68 -18.65 2.37
N THR A 287 -5.71 -18.81 3.68
CA THR A 287 -6.90 -18.87 4.51
C THR A 287 -7.10 -17.54 5.23
N TRP A 288 -7.92 -16.68 4.63
CA TRP A 288 -8.29 -15.39 5.24
C TRP A 288 -8.89 -15.60 6.63
N GLY A 289 -8.40 -14.82 7.59
CA GLY A 289 -8.79 -14.89 9.00
C GLY A 289 -7.82 -15.70 9.86
N GLN A 290 -7.07 -16.64 9.24
CA GLN A 290 -6.07 -17.45 9.92
C GLN A 290 -4.65 -17.05 9.53
N ASP A 291 -4.37 -16.97 8.23
CA ASP A 291 -3.10 -16.49 7.71
C ASP A 291 -3.01 -14.96 7.83
N LYS A 292 -1.84 -14.44 8.21
CA LYS A 292 -1.61 -13.02 8.50
C LYS A 292 -0.72 -12.36 7.46
N VAL A 293 -1.18 -11.20 6.97
CA VAL A 293 -0.42 -10.36 6.03
C VAL A 293 0.61 -9.55 6.80
N PHE A 294 1.90 -9.87 6.60
CA PHE A 294 3.02 -9.05 7.03
C PHE A 294 3.72 -8.52 5.79
N GLY A 295 3.36 -7.31 5.40
CA GLY A 295 3.79 -6.73 4.13
C GLY A 295 4.45 -5.36 4.25
N VAL A 296 5.03 -4.96 3.13
CA VAL A 296 5.52 -3.62 2.86
C VAL A 296 4.98 -3.15 1.51
N ASN A 297 4.80 -1.84 1.39
CA ASN A 297 4.55 -1.19 0.10
C ASN A 297 5.86 -1.01 -0.64
N LEU A 298 5.84 -1.16 -1.96
CA LEU A 298 6.92 -0.75 -2.88
C LEU A 298 6.62 0.65 -3.43
N GLY A 299 6.36 1.59 -2.53
CA GLY A 299 6.06 3.00 -2.83
C GLY A 299 7.28 3.71 -3.40
N GLY A 300 7.04 4.78 -4.17
CA GLY A 300 8.10 5.51 -4.89
C GLY A 300 8.72 4.77 -6.07
N TRP A 301 8.34 3.51 -6.35
CA TRP A 301 8.89 2.74 -7.46
C TRP A 301 8.17 3.03 -8.78
N LEU A 302 6.97 2.49 -8.97
CA LEU A 302 6.20 2.63 -10.22
C LEU A 302 5.21 3.80 -10.19
N VAL A 303 4.88 4.26 -8.99
CA VAL A 303 4.25 5.55 -8.72
C VAL A 303 5.24 6.32 -7.86
N ILE A 304 5.68 7.46 -8.37
CA ILE A 304 6.82 8.17 -7.82
C ILE A 304 6.34 9.32 -6.94
N GLU A 305 6.95 9.46 -5.76
CA GLU A 305 6.59 10.47 -4.78
C GLU A 305 7.82 11.27 -4.30
N PRO A 306 7.70 12.60 -4.17
CA PRO A 306 8.82 13.46 -3.80
C PRO A 306 9.52 13.06 -2.50
N PHE A 307 8.76 12.69 -1.48
CA PHE A 307 9.33 12.35 -0.18
C PHE A 307 9.96 10.95 -0.16
N ILE A 308 9.54 10.05 -1.06
CA ILE A 308 10.10 8.70 -1.13
C ILE A 308 11.38 8.70 -1.97
N VAL A 309 11.43 9.47 -3.06
CA VAL A 309 12.61 9.51 -3.96
C VAL A 309 13.10 10.94 -4.19
N PRO A 310 13.50 11.66 -3.12
CA PRO A 310 13.84 13.07 -3.19
C PRO A 310 14.95 13.36 -4.20
N GLY A 311 15.99 12.52 -4.29
CA GLY A 311 17.08 12.72 -5.26
C GLY A 311 16.62 12.77 -6.72
N LEU A 312 15.54 12.05 -7.08
CA LEU A 312 14.96 12.12 -8.41
C LEU A 312 14.28 13.47 -8.66
N TYR A 313 13.55 14.00 -7.68
CA TYR A 313 12.87 15.30 -7.79
C TYR A 313 13.84 16.47 -7.70
N GLU A 314 14.85 16.41 -6.84
CA GLU A 314 15.91 17.42 -6.69
C GLU A 314 16.62 17.69 -8.03
N LYS A 315 16.87 16.63 -8.82
CA LYS A 315 17.48 16.72 -10.15
C LYS A 315 16.66 17.57 -11.14
N TYR A 316 15.34 17.60 -10.98
CA TYR A 316 14.41 18.32 -11.86
C TYR A 316 13.58 19.36 -11.10
N ALA A 317 14.12 19.87 -9.97
CA ALA A 317 13.42 20.79 -9.08
C ALA A 317 13.14 22.16 -9.70
N ASN A 318 13.83 22.52 -10.80
CA ASN A 318 13.61 23.76 -11.55
C ASN A 318 13.58 23.45 -13.05
N GLY A 319 12.40 23.10 -13.57
CA GLY A 319 12.21 22.83 -15.00
C GLY A 319 11.19 23.75 -15.66
N SER A 320 10.81 23.42 -16.88
CA SER A 320 9.87 24.20 -17.69
C SER A 320 8.46 24.30 -17.10
N ALA A 321 8.05 23.34 -16.26
CA ALA A 321 6.80 23.36 -15.50
C ALA A 321 6.96 23.97 -14.10
N GLY A 322 8.11 24.59 -13.79
CA GLY A 322 8.43 25.07 -12.44
C GLY A 322 8.95 23.95 -11.54
N THR A 323 8.66 24.03 -10.24
CA THR A 323 9.06 23.00 -9.28
C THR A 323 8.25 21.72 -9.48
N ALA A 324 8.95 20.60 -9.64
CA ALA A 324 8.30 19.28 -9.71
C ALA A 324 7.72 18.93 -8.34
N ILE A 325 6.40 18.76 -8.27
CA ILE A 325 5.64 18.49 -7.04
C ILE A 325 4.84 17.18 -7.10
N ASP A 326 4.79 16.57 -8.28
CA ASP A 326 4.06 15.35 -8.63
C ASP A 326 4.72 14.72 -9.88
N GLU A 327 4.33 13.50 -10.26
CA GLU A 327 4.90 12.85 -11.45
C GLU A 327 4.53 13.57 -12.76
N TYR A 328 3.38 14.26 -12.81
CA TYR A 328 2.96 15.06 -13.96
C TYR A 328 3.96 16.19 -14.28
N THR A 329 4.27 17.03 -13.29
CA THR A 329 5.23 18.14 -13.42
C THR A 329 6.66 17.65 -13.56
N LEU A 330 7.02 16.56 -12.86
CA LEU A 330 8.30 15.89 -13.04
C LEU A 330 8.50 15.43 -14.49
N SER A 331 7.48 14.81 -15.08
CA SER A 331 7.56 14.29 -16.45
C SER A 331 7.74 15.41 -17.48
N ILE A 332 7.05 16.55 -17.31
CA ILE A 332 7.25 17.74 -18.15
C ILE A 332 8.66 18.29 -17.98
N ASN A 333 9.16 18.37 -16.75
CA ASN A 333 10.50 18.88 -16.46
C ASN A 333 11.61 17.97 -17.01
N MET A 334 11.40 16.66 -17.07
CA MET A 334 12.33 15.73 -17.68
C MET A 334 12.44 15.91 -19.19
N GLY A 335 11.35 16.29 -19.87
CA GLY A 335 11.31 16.51 -21.32
C GLY A 335 11.88 15.32 -22.10
N ASP A 336 12.85 15.57 -22.97
CA ASP A 336 13.51 14.53 -23.79
C ASP A 336 14.18 13.42 -22.96
N ASN A 337 14.47 13.68 -21.68
CA ASN A 337 15.11 12.73 -20.78
C ASN A 337 14.12 11.79 -20.05
N LEU A 338 12.81 11.98 -20.23
CA LEU A 338 11.76 11.25 -19.51
C LEU A 338 11.96 9.74 -19.54
N THR A 339 12.14 9.16 -20.73
CA THR A 339 12.30 7.70 -20.88
C THR A 339 13.54 7.20 -20.16
N ALA A 340 14.69 7.84 -20.37
CA ALA A 340 15.95 7.37 -19.79
C ALA A 340 15.96 7.51 -18.26
N ALA A 341 15.52 8.65 -17.73
CA ALA A 341 15.51 8.91 -16.29
C ALA A 341 14.56 7.98 -15.52
N LEU A 342 13.34 7.76 -16.03
CA LEU A 342 12.39 6.87 -15.36
C LEU A 342 12.76 5.39 -15.54
N THR A 343 13.30 4.99 -16.69
CA THR A 343 13.79 3.61 -16.87
C THR A 343 14.95 3.31 -15.92
N GLU A 344 15.91 4.23 -15.76
CA GLU A 344 16.99 4.11 -14.78
C GLU A 344 16.42 3.94 -13.37
N HIS A 345 15.48 4.83 -12.97
CA HIS A 345 14.81 4.73 -11.67
C HIS A 345 14.14 3.38 -11.45
N TYR A 346 13.35 2.90 -12.42
CA TYR A 346 12.66 1.62 -12.31
C TYR A 346 13.63 0.42 -12.26
N GLU A 347 14.79 0.50 -12.93
CA GLU A 347 15.83 -0.54 -12.91
C GLU A 347 16.60 -0.62 -11.60
N THR A 348 16.84 0.52 -10.95
CA THR A 348 17.76 0.61 -9.82
C THR A 348 17.07 0.79 -8.48
N PHE A 349 15.86 1.34 -8.44
CA PHE A 349 15.21 1.63 -7.17
C PHE A 349 14.72 0.36 -6.50
N ILE A 350 13.87 -0.48 -7.10
CA ILE A 350 13.55 -1.80 -6.54
C ILE A 350 14.12 -2.89 -7.44
N THR A 351 14.86 -3.81 -6.82
CA THR A 351 15.58 -4.89 -7.48
C THR A 351 15.19 -6.24 -6.90
N GLU A 352 15.68 -7.32 -7.50
CA GLU A 352 15.50 -8.66 -6.91
C GLU A 352 16.09 -8.78 -5.50
N ARG A 353 17.18 -8.05 -5.23
CA ARG A 353 17.81 -8.04 -3.91
C ARG A 353 16.84 -7.58 -2.83
N ASP A 354 16.01 -6.58 -3.12
CA ASP A 354 14.99 -6.09 -2.18
C ASP A 354 14.00 -7.21 -1.81
N PHE A 355 13.61 -8.07 -2.75
CA PHE A 355 12.71 -9.21 -2.46
C PHE A 355 13.36 -10.27 -1.57
N VAL A 356 14.67 -10.50 -1.72
CA VAL A 356 15.44 -11.37 -0.82
C VAL A 356 15.48 -10.78 0.59
N GLU A 357 15.75 -9.47 0.70
CA GLU A 357 15.80 -8.76 1.97
C GLU A 357 14.41 -8.70 2.65
N ILE A 358 13.32 -8.58 1.88
CA ILE A 358 11.94 -8.62 2.39
C ILE A 358 11.62 -9.96 3.06
N VAL A 359 11.92 -11.11 2.42
CA VAL A 359 11.70 -12.42 3.08
C VAL A 359 12.65 -12.64 4.26
N ALA A 360 13.87 -12.10 4.19
CA ALA A 360 14.82 -12.12 5.30
C ALA A 360 14.35 -11.31 6.52
N ALA A 361 13.46 -10.34 6.33
CA ALA A 361 12.76 -9.59 7.38
C ALA A 361 11.51 -10.30 7.93
N GLY A 362 11.24 -11.54 7.49
CA GLY A 362 10.06 -12.31 7.95
C GLY A 362 8.75 -11.88 7.29
N LEU A 363 8.80 -11.00 6.29
CA LEU A 363 7.63 -10.54 5.53
C LEU A 363 7.21 -11.58 4.48
N ASN A 364 5.94 -11.56 4.12
CA ASN A 364 5.32 -12.54 3.23
C ASN A 364 4.44 -11.92 2.12
N TRP A 365 4.25 -10.60 2.13
CA TRP A 365 3.50 -9.87 1.13
C TRP A 365 4.20 -8.58 0.68
N VAL A 366 3.93 -8.17 -0.55
CA VAL A 366 4.22 -6.81 -1.04
C VAL A 366 2.98 -6.19 -1.64
N ARG A 367 2.77 -4.89 -1.41
CA ARG A 367 1.80 -4.08 -2.14
C ARG A 367 2.55 -3.27 -3.19
N ILE A 368 2.10 -3.35 -4.45
CA ILE A 368 2.73 -2.72 -5.60
C ILE A 368 1.78 -1.66 -6.17
N PRO A 369 1.98 -0.38 -5.80
CA PRO A 369 1.32 0.74 -6.46
C PRO A 369 1.64 0.75 -7.95
N ILE A 370 0.61 0.79 -8.79
CA ILE A 370 0.73 0.95 -10.24
C ILE A 370 -0.14 2.11 -10.72
N PRO A 371 0.37 2.94 -11.65
CA PRO A 371 -0.40 4.03 -12.20
C PRO A 371 -1.20 3.62 -13.43
N PHE A 372 -2.25 4.36 -13.77
CA PHE A 372 -2.99 4.13 -15.01
C PHE A 372 -2.12 4.26 -16.28
N PHE A 373 -1.09 5.11 -16.23
CA PHE A 373 -0.18 5.32 -17.36
C PHE A 373 0.79 4.14 -17.60
N ALA A 374 0.81 3.14 -16.71
CA ALA A 374 1.38 1.82 -17.00
C ALA A 374 0.56 1.04 -18.05
N ILE A 375 -0.70 1.42 -18.29
CA ILE A 375 -1.61 0.80 -19.25
C ILE A 375 -1.65 1.64 -20.54
N GLU A 376 -1.98 2.93 -20.43
CA GLU A 376 -1.97 3.86 -21.56
C GLU A 376 -1.96 5.33 -21.12
N VAL A 377 -1.61 6.22 -22.05
CA VAL A 377 -1.74 7.67 -21.92
C VAL A 377 -2.52 8.23 -23.10
N TRP A 378 -3.24 9.33 -22.89
CA TRP A 378 -3.96 10.06 -23.93
C TRP A 378 -3.24 11.37 -24.27
N GLU A 379 -3.67 12.03 -25.36
CA GLU A 379 -3.09 13.32 -25.78
C GLU A 379 -3.15 14.36 -24.65
N GLY A 380 -2.02 15.03 -24.39
CA GLY A 380 -1.87 16.02 -23.33
C GLY A 380 -1.40 15.47 -21.99
N GLU A 381 -1.36 14.15 -21.80
CA GLU A 381 -0.80 13.53 -20.60
C GLU A 381 0.73 13.38 -20.75
N PRO A 382 1.54 13.93 -19.82
CA PRO A 382 2.99 13.99 -19.98
C PRO A 382 3.73 12.74 -19.53
N TYR A 383 3.02 11.72 -19.01
CA TYR A 383 3.62 10.54 -18.38
C TYR A 383 4.35 9.64 -19.38
N LEU A 384 5.31 8.85 -18.89
CA LEU A 384 5.93 7.78 -19.67
C LEU A 384 4.96 6.60 -19.81
N PRO A 385 4.49 6.28 -21.02
CA PRO A 385 3.49 5.22 -21.19
C PRO A 385 4.11 3.82 -21.13
N LYS A 386 3.43 2.90 -20.45
CA LYS A 386 3.59 1.42 -20.56
C LYS A 386 4.90 0.81 -20.07
N VAL A 387 5.91 1.62 -19.73
CA VAL A 387 7.24 1.12 -19.34
C VAL A 387 7.19 0.40 -17.98
N GLN A 388 6.44 0.95 -17.02
CA GLN A 388 6.25 0.42 -15.67
C GLN A 388 5.80 -1.04 -15.68
N TRP A 389 5.01 -1.44 -16.68
CA TRP A 389 4.47 -2.79 -16.77
C TRP A 389 5.56 -3.86 -16.84
N GLN A 390 6.70 -3.58 -17.49
CA GLN A 390 7.82 -4.53 -17.54
C GLN A 390 8.36 -4.84 -16.14
N TYR A 391 8.35 -3.86 -15.24
CA TYR A 391 8.82 -3.99 -13.87
C TYR A 391 7.78 -4.67 -12.97
N VAL A 392 6.48 -4.52 -13.26
CA VAL A 392 5.43 -5.36 -12.65
C VAL A 392 5.70 -6.84 -12.95
N LEU A 393 6.05 -7.19 -14.19
CA LEU A 393 6.38 -8.57 -14.55
C LEU A 393 7.63 -9.09 -13.83
N LYS A 394 8.65 -8.24 -13.66
CA LYS A 394 9.83 -8.56 -12.84
C LYS A 394 9.46 -8.79 -11.38
N ALA A 395 8.65 -7.92 -10.80
CA ALA A 395 8.17 -8.06 -9.42
C ALA A 395 7.41 -9.38 -9.22
N ILE A 396 6.55 -9.76 -10.17
CA ILE A 396 5.84 -11.05 -10.13
C ILE A 396 6.83 -12.22 -10.17
N LYS A 397 7.86 -12.16 -11.03
CA LYS A 397 8.92 -13.16 -11.10
C LYS A 397 9.67 -13.27 -9.77
N TRP A 398 10.08 -12.16 -9.18
CA TRP A 398 10.80 -12.16 -7.90
C TRP A 398 9.89 -12.63 -6.76
N ALA A 399 8.65 -12.17 -6.70
CA ALA A 399 7.66 -12.61 -5.72
C ALA A 399 7.45 -14.12 -5.78
N ARG A 400 7.28 -14.65 -6.99
CA ARG A 400 7.17 -16.09 -7.27
C ARG A 400 8.40 -16.85 -6.79
N LYS A 401 9.60 -16.36 -7.08
CA LYS A 401 10.86 -17.00 -6.73
C LYS A 401 11.05 -17.15 -5.21
N TYR A 402 10.60 -16.17 -4.44
CA TYR A 402 10.80 -16.12 -2.99
C TYR A 402 9.55 -16.46 -2.18
N GLY A 403 8.44 -16.83 -2.83
CA GLY A 403 7.20 -17.23 -2.15
C GLY A 403 6.42 -16.06 -1.55
N ILE A 404 6.63 -14.84 -2.04
CA ILE A 404 5.92 -13.61 -1.65
C ILE A 404 4.60 -13.53 -2.43
N ARG A 405 3.52 -13.12 -1.76
CA ARG A 405 2.24 -12.77 -2.40
C ARG A 405 2.15 -11.28 -2.69
N VAL A 406 1.35 -10.92 -3.68
CA VAL A 406 1.24 -9.55 -4.19
C VAL A 406 -0.18 -9.01 -4.01
N ASN A 407 -0.27 -7.80 -3.45
CA ASN A 407 -1.38 -6.88 -3.68
C ASN A 407 -1.00 -5.95 -4.84
N LEU A 408 -1.62 -6.12 -6.01
CA LEU A 408 -1.45 -5.19 -7.12
C LEU A 408 -2.43 -4.03 -6.91
N ASP A 409 -1.95 -2.80 -6.83
CA ASP A 409 -2.77 -1.66 -6.40
C ASP A 409 -2.84 -0.59 -7.48
N LEU A 410 -4.03 -0.31 -8.02
CA LEU A 410 -4.26 0.79 -8.95
C LEU A 410 -4.27 2.11 -8.18
N HIS A 411 -3.08 2.70 -8.12
CA HIS A 411 -2.76 3.79 -7.20
C HIS A 411 -3.14 5.17 -7.75
N SER A 412 -3.19 5.29 -9.07
CA SER A 412 -3.65 6.50 -9.76
C SER A 412 -4.66 6.19 -10.86
N VAL A 413 -5.64 7.07 -10.99
CA VAL A 413 -6.62 7.04 -12.09
C VAL A 413 -6.73 8.40 -12.79
N PRO A 414 -7.20 8.44 -14.05
CA PRO A 414 -7.37 9.69 -14.78
C PRO A 414 -8.23 10.70 -14.02
N GLY A 415 -7.85 11.97 -14.12
CA GLY A 415 -8.50 13.08 -13.39
C GLY A 415 -8.13 13.21 -11.91
N SER A 416 -7.34 12.28 -11.36
CA SER A 416 -7.01 12.16 -9.93
C SER A 416 -8.23 11.93 -9.03
N GLN A 417 -8.18 10.85 -8.25
CA GLN A 417 -9.21 10.48 -7.28
C GLN A 417 -9.09 11.21 -5.94
N ASN A 418 -7.99 11.93 -5.69
CA ASN A 418 -7.76 12.57 -4.40
C ASN A 418 -7.10 13.96 -4.43
N GLY A 419 -6.53 14.36 -5.57
CA GLY A 419 -5.87 15.65 -5.75
C GLY A 419 -4.47 15.72 -5.13
N TRP A 420 -3.89 14.59 -4.72
CA TRP A 420 -2.58 14.52 -4.07
C TRP A 420 -1.50 14.02 -5.04
N ASN A 421 -0.24 14.33 -4.75
CA ASN A 421 0.90 14.05 -5.63
C ASN A 421 1.03 12.57 -6.03
N HIS A 422 0.77 11.65 -5.11
CA HIS A 422 0.84 10.20 -5.31
C HIS A 422 -0.32 9.63 -6.15
N SER A 423 -1.35 10.43 -6.49
CA SER A 423 -2.26 10.09 -7.60
C SER A 423 -1.70 10.43 -8.98
N GLY A 424 -0.42 10.83 -9.06
CA GLY A 424 0.27 11.28 -10.27
C GLY A 424 0.11 12.77 -10.56
N ARG A 425 -0.99 13.39 -10.11
CA ARG A 425 -1.30 14.80 -10.32
C ARG A 425 -1.88 15.47 -9.08
N GLN A 426 -1.12 16.38 -8.48
CA GLN A 426 -1.62 17.25 -7.42
C GLN A 426 -2.53 18.36 -8.00
N GLY A 427 -3.63 18.66 -7.32
CA GLY A 427 -4.58 19.70 -7.72
C GLY A 427 -6.02 19.34 -7.39
N SER A 428 -6.94 19.72 -8.28
CA SER A 428 -8.37 19.42 -8.12
C SER A 428 -8.67 17.95 -8.41
N VAL A 429 -9.63 17.39 -7.67
CA VAL A 429 -10.22 16.07 -7.96
C VAL A 429 -11.17 16.21 -9.14
N ASN A 430 -10.88 15.54 -10.25
CA ASN A 430 -11.72 15.50 -11.45
C ASN A 430 -12.26 14.09 -11.74
N TRP A 431 -11.88 13.08 -10.95
CA TRP A 431 -12.47 11.76 -10.99
C TRP A 431 -13.76 11.74 -10.16
N MET A 432 -14.87 11.29 -10.74
CA MET A 432 -16.21 11.31 -10.11
C MET A 432 -16.64 12.67 -9.55
N ASN A 433 -16.08 13.75 -10.10
CA ASN A 433 -16.30 15.12 -9.64
C ASN A 433 -16.22 16.08 -10.84
N GLY A 434 -17.15 17.04 -10.93
CA GLY A 434 -17.22 18.04 -12.00
C GLY A 434 -17.50 17.49 -13.41
N ALA A 435 -17.25 18.32 -14.42
CA ALA A 435 -17.66 18.07 -15.81
C ALA A 435 -17.06 16.80 -16.45
N MET A 436 -15.86 16.40 -16.01
CA MET A 436 -15.15 15.19 -16.49
C MET A 436 -15.33 13.97 -15.58
N GLY A 437 -16.03 14.10 -14.45
CA GLY A 437 -16.11 13.07 -13.42
C GLY A 437 -16.53 11.70 -13.92
N LEU A 438 -17.56 11.63 -14.77
CA LEU A 438 -18.09 10.37 -15.30
C LEU A 438 -17.19 9.79 -16.41
N ALA A 439 -16.67 10.62 -17.31
CA ALA A 439 -15.73 10.19 -18.35
C ALA A 439 -14.46 9.57 -17.73
N ASN A 440 -13.89 10.23 -16.71
CA ASN A 440 -12.70 9.75 -16.02
C ASN A 440 -12.95 8.40 -15.34
N ALA A 441 -14.10 8.26 -14.68
CA ALA A 441 -14.49 7.00 -14.05
C ALA A 441 -14.71 5.87 -15.07
N GLN A 442 -15.27 6.15 -16.25
CA GLN A 442 -15.39 5.18 -17.34
C GLN A 442 -14.03 4.64 -17.78
N ARG A 443 -13.05 5.53 -17.95
CA ARG A 443 -11.66 5.18 -18.29
C ARG A 443 -11.01 4.35 -17.18
N SER A 444 -11.21 4.70 -15.91
CA SER A 444 -10.74 3.90 -14.77
C SER A 444 -11.30 2.47 -14.76
N LEU A 445 -12.59 2.29 -15.06
CA LEU A 445 -13.22 0.95 -15.07
C LEU A 445 -12.64 0.04 -16.16
N ASP A 446 -12.21 0.59 -17.29
CA ASP A 446 -11.53 -0.18 -18.34
C ASP A 446 -10.12 -0.60 -17.94
N TYR A 447 -9.41 0.22 -17.16
CA TYR A 447 -8.12 -0.16 -16.60
C TYR A 447 -8.26 -1.26 -15.56
N ILE A 448 -9.28 -1.16 -14.69
CA ILE A 448 -9.64 -2.25 -13.77
C ILE A 448 -9.95 -3.53 -14.55
N ARG A 449 -10.73 -3.45 -15.64
CA ARG A 449 -11.03 -4.60 -16.51
C ARG A 449 -9.76 -5.20 -17.12
N THR A 450 -8.89 -4.35 -17.65
CA THR A 450 -7.62 -4.73 -18.30
C THR A 450 -6.70 -5.47 -17.33
N LEU A 451 -6.52 -4.94 -16.12
CA LEU A 451 -5.73 -5.58 -15.08
C LEU A 451 -6.39 -6.87 -14.58
N ALA A 452 -7.70 -6.87 -14.34
CA ALA A 452 -8.44 -8.06 -13.93
C ALA A 452 -8.31 -9.21 -14.93
N GLN A 453 -8.34 -8.91 -16.23
CA GLN A 453 -8.10 -9.88 -17.30
C GLN A 453 -6.70 -10.48 -17.27
N PHE A 454 -5.69 -9.67 -16.95
CA PHE A 454 -4.32 -10.15 -16.84
C PHE A 454 -4.12 -11.03 -15.60
N ILE A 455 -4.49 -10.53 -14.41
CA ILE A 455 -4.21 -11.19 -13.12
C ILE A 455 -5.02 -12.48 -12.93
N ALA A 456 -6.14 -12.64 -13.63
CA ALA A 456 -6.96 -13.84 -13.57
C ALA A 456 -6.32 -15.05 -14.26
N GLN A 457 -5.32 -14.85 -15.13
CA GLN A 457 -4.68 -15.97 -15.82
C GLN A 457 -3.91 -16.86 -14.83
N PRO A 458 -3.91 -18.20 -15.04
CA PRO A 458 -3.27 -19.17 -14.12
C PRO A 458 -1.79 -18.90 -13.81
N GLU A 459 -1.09 -18.25 -14.73
CA GLU A 459 0.31 -17.85 -14.65
C GLU A 459 0.56 -16.79 -13.56
N TYR A 460 -0.45 -15.99 -13.21
CA TYR A 460 -0.33 -14.85 -12.29
C TYR A 460 -1.17 -14.98 -11.03
N ALA A 461 -2.34 -15.63 -11.12
CA ALA A 461 -3.30 -15.76 -10.02
C ALA A 461 -2.72 -16.35 -8.71
N PRO A 462 -1.77 -17.32 -8.72
CA PRO A 462 -1.16 -17.80 -7.48
C PRO A 462 -0.30 -16.77 -6.74
N VAL A 463 0.23 -15.76 -7.45
CA VAL A 463 1.11 -14.72 -6.89
C VAL A 463 0.29 -13.49 -6.52
N ILE A 464 -0.57 -13.03 -7.43
CA ILE A 464 -1.44 -11.85 -7.22
C ILE A 464 -2.75 -12.32 -6.59
N GLN A 465 -2.75 -12.44 -5.26
CA GLN A 465 -3.91 -12.91 -4.50
C GLN A 465 -4.77 -11.76 -3.95
N MET A 466 -4.32 -10.51 -4.10
CA MET A 466 -5.06 -9.30 -3.75
C MET A 466 -4.97 -8.27 -4.88
N PHE A 467 -6.08 -7.59 -5.15
CA PHE A 467 -6.17 -6.51 -6.13
C PHE A 467 -6.81 -5.28 -5.51
N GLY A 468 -5.99 -4.28 -5.17
CA GLY A 468 -6.44 -2.93 -4.84
C GLY A 468 -6.86 -2.23 -6.10
N PHE A 469 -8.17 -2.09 -6.31
CA PHE A 469 -8.69 -1.59 -7.58
C PHE A 469 -8.86 -0.07 -7.62
N LEU A 470 -8.68 0.62 -6.48
CA LEU A 470 -8.59 2.07 -6.39
C LEU A 470 -7.98 2.49 -5.05
N ASN A 471 -6.86 3.21 -5.10
CA ASN A 471 -6.22 3.79 -3.93
C ASN A 471 -6.88 5.11 -3.49
N GLU A 472 -7.10 5.27 -2.19
CA GLU A 472 -7.34 6.56 -1.54
C GLU A 472 -8.30 7.55 -2.24
N PRO A 473 -9.51 7.18 -2.72
CA PRO A 473 -10.43 8.20 -3.21
C PRO A 473 -10.79 9.18 -2.09
N ASN A 474 -10.75 10.48 -2.38
CA ASN A 474 -11.04 11.51 -1.39
C ASN A 474 -12.56 11.64 -1.17
N GLY A 475 -13.07 10.90 -0.18
CA GLY A 475 -14.49 10.87 0.18
C GLY A 475 -15.06 12.22 0.58
N ASN A 476 -14.25 13.17 1.06
CA ASN A 476 -14.72 14.52 1.37
C ASN A 476 -15.01 15.34 0.10
N ALA A 477 -14.25 15.12 -0.98
CA ALA A 477 -14.49 15.77 -2.26
C ALA A 477 -15.63 15.08 -3.04
N ILE A 478 -15.65 13.74 -3.06
CA ILE A 478 -16.48 12.95 -3.97
C ILE A 478 -17.79 12.48 -3.32
N SER A 479 -17.82 12.36 -1.98
CA SER A 479 -18.86 11.70 -1.16
C SER A 479 -18.95 10.18 -1.31
N LYS A 480 -19.60 9.53 -0.34
CA LYS A 480 -19.73 8.07 -0.25
C LYS A 480 -20.50 7.43 -1.41
N SER A 481 -21.61 8.04 -1.83
CA SER A 481 -22.54 7.41 -2.79
C SER A 481 -21.91 7.21 -4.18
N PRO A 482 -21.21 8.19 -4.77
CA PRO A 482 -20.47 7.98 -6.02
C PRO A 482 -19.38 6.92 -5.88
N ILE A 483 -18.59 6.96 -4.79
CA ILE A 483 -17.54 5.96 -4.52
C ILE A 483 -18.15 4.55 -4.43
N GLY A 484 -19.22 4.37 -3.67
CA GLY A 484 -19.91 3.07 -3.54
C GLY A 484 -20.47 2.55 -4.87
N SER A 485 -20.97 3.45 -5.71
CA SER A 485 -21.45 3.12 -7.07
C SER A 485 -20.31 2.62 -7.96
N PHE A 486 -19.15 3.25 -7.88
CA PHE A 486 -17.95 2.79 -8.58
C PHE A 486 -17.45 1.45 -8.03
N TYR A 487 -17.46 1.24 -6.72
CA TYR A 487 -17.03 0.00 -6.08
C TYR A 487 -17.88 -1.21 -6.49
N ILE A 488 -19.21 -1.09 -6.50
CA ILE A 488 -20.09 -2.16 -7.02
C ILE A 488 -19.76 -2.43 -8.48
N GLN A 489 -19.58 -1.38 -9.27
CA GLN A 489 -19.34 -1.53 -10.69
C GLN A 489 -18.00 -2.20 -10.98
N ALA A 490 -16.93 -1.82 -10.28
CA ALA A 490 -15.61 -2.44 -10.34
C ALA A 490 -15.68 -3.91 -9.92
N HIS A 491 -16.31 -4.20 -8.77
CA HIS A 491 -16.54 -5.58 -8.31
C HIS A 491 -17.21 -6.43 -9.40
N ASN A 492 -18.29 -5.94 -10.00
CA ASN A 492 -19.04 -6.70 -10.99
C ASN A 492 -18.21 -6.98 -12.25
N ILE A 493 -17.44 -6.01 -12.74
CA ILE A 493 -16.50 -6.21 -13.86
C ILE A 493 -15.50 -7.31 -13.52
N ILE A 494 -14.86 -7.20 -12.35
CA ILE A 494 -13.79 -8.12 -11.97
C ILE A 494 -14.35 -9.53 -11.79
N ARG A 495 -15.55 -9.69 -11.21
CA ARG A 495 -16.20 -10.98 -11.01
C ARG A 495 -16.81 -11.59 -12.26
N GLU A 496 -17.22 -10.78 -13.25
CA GLU A 496 -17.57 -11.27 -14.59
C GLU A 496 -16.37 -11.96 -15.25
N ILE A 497 -15.16 -11.46 -15.03
CA ILE A 497 -13.92 -12.05 -15.54
C ILE A 497 -13.49 -13.25 -14.72
N THR A 498 -13.41 -13.08 -13.40
CA THR A 498 -12.76 -14.04 -12.50
C THR A 498 -13.68 -15.17 -12.03
N GLY A 499 -15.00 -14.95 -12.12
CA GLY A 499 -16.04 -15.82 -11.55
C GLY A 499 -16.38 -15.46 -10.10
N ILE A 500 -17.45 -16.08 -9.59
CA ILE A 500 -17.95 -15.91 -8.21
C ILE A 500 -17.57 -17.12 -7.36
N GLY A 501 -17.18 -16.86 -6.11
CA GLY A 501 -16.98 -17.86 -5.07
C GLY A 501 -15.50 -18.17 -4.79
N ALA A 502 -15.26 -19.02 -3.77
CA ALA A 502 -13.92 -19.34 -3.31
C ALA A 502 -13.02 -19.86 -4.45
N GLY A 503 -11.79 -19.34 -4.52
CA GLY A 503 -10.80 -19.71 -5.53
C GLY A 503 -11.00 -19.11 -6.94
N LYS A 504 -12.00 -18.24 -7.15
CA LYS A 504 -12.30 -17.63 -8.46
C LYS A 504 -11.66 -16.24 -8.65
N GLY A 505 -10.33 -16.13 -8.53
CA GLY A 505 -9.59 -14.85 -8.59
C GLY A 505 -9.25 -14.22 -7.23
N PRO A 506 -8.76 -12.97 -7.20
CA PRO A 506 -8.18 -12.35 -6.00
C PRO A 506 -9.23 -11.82 -5.02
N MET A 507 -8.77 -11.58 -3.78
CA MET A 507 -9.44 -10.70 -2.83
C MET A 507 -9.38 -9.25 -3.33
N LEU A 508 -10.50 -8.51 -3.32
CA LEU A 508 -10.53 -7.12 -3.77
C LEU A 508 -10.29 -6.18 -2.59
N SER A 509 -9.18 -5.43 -2.61
CA SER A 509 -8.87 -4.40 -1.62
C SER A 509 -9.66 -3.14 -1.95
N MET A 510 -10.59 -2.78 -1.07
CA MET A 510 -11.46 -1.63 -1.22
C MET A 510 -11.07 -0.57 -0.19
N HIS A 511 -10.43 0.53 -0.65
CA HIS A 511 -10.08 1.64 0.22
C HIS A 511 -11.33 2.27 0.86
N ASP A 512 -11.24 2.67 2.13
CA ASP A 512 -12.37 3.21 2.91
C ASP A 512 -12.83 4.63 2.48
N GLY A 513 -12.07 5.25 1.58
CA GLY A 513 -12.29 6.59 1.03
C GLY A 513 -12.08 7.73 2.05
N PHE A 514 -11.39 7.45 3.15
CA PHE A 514 -11.26 8.33 4.33
C PHE A 514 -12.59 8.70 4.98
N LEU A 515 -13.62 7.89 4.74
CA LEU A 515 -14.91 8.01 5.41
C LEU A 515 -14.92 7.24 6.74
N GLY A 516 -13.91 6.39 6.96
CA GLY A 516 -13.83 5.46 8.08
C GLY A 516 -14.47 4.11 7.74
N VAL A 517 -13.85 3.04 8.22
CA VAL A 517 -14.29 1.65 7.95
C VAL A 517 -15.71 1.37 8.43
N THR A 518 -16.14 2.00 9.52
CA THR A 518 -17.48 1.82 10.11
C THR A 518 -18.59 2.31 9.20
N GLN A 519 -18.33 3.32 8.37
CA GLN A 519 -19.31 3.81 7.40
C GLN A 519 -19.68 2.74 6.38
N TRP A 520 -18.78 1.79 6.11
CA TRP A 520 -19.05 0.71 5.17
C TRP A 520 -19.75 -0.49 5.83
N TYR A 521 -19.91 -0.56 7.15
CA TYR A 521 -20.53 -1.72 7.78
C TYR A 521 -21.96 -1.95 7.28
N GLY A 522 -22.24 -3.20 6.87
CA GLY A 522 -23.53 -3.59 6.31
C GLY A 522 -23.77 -3.16 4.86
N ASP A 523 -22.91 -2.30 4.30
CA ASP A 523 -22.95 -2.01 2.87
C ASP A 523 -22.44 -3.21 2.06
N LEU A 524 -22.82 -3.26 0.78
CA LEU A 524 -22.30 -4.23 -0.18
C LEU A 524 -22.46 -5.71 0.26
N ALA A 525 -23.45 -6.00 1.12
CA ALA A 525 -23.75 -7.35 1.56
C ALA A 525 -23.95 -8.29 0.36
N GLY A 526 -23.22 -9.41 0.34
CA GLY A 526 -23.18 -10.36 -0.78
C GLY A 526 -22.08 -10.10 -1.81
N ALA A 527 -21.31 -9.00 -1.70
CA ALA A 527 -20.12 -8.77 -2.52
C ALA A 527 -19.07 -9.87 -2.29
N ASP A 528 -18.69 -10.56 -3.35
CA ASP A 528 -17.83 -11.73 -3.31
C ASP A 528 -16.36 -11.35 -3.11
N ARG A 529 -15.75 -11.83 -2.02
CA ARG A 529 -14.31 -11.68 -1.73
C ARG A 529 -13.84 -10.24 -1.85
N MET A 530 -14.40 -9.39 -1.01
CA MET A 530 -14.02 -8.00 -0.88
C MET A 530 -13.56 -7.74 0.54
N MET A 531 -12.50 -6.95 0.69
CA MET A 531 -11.90 -6.58 1.97
C MET A 531 -11.85 -5.07 2.11
N LEU A 532 -11.92 -4.59 3.35
CA LEU A 532 -11.69 -3.17 3.63
C LEU A 532 -10.20 -2.88 3.74
N ASP A 533 -9.78 -1.81 3.09
CA ASP A 533 -8.43 -1.30 3.14
C ASP A 533 -8.42 0.04 3.87
N GLN A 534 -7.75 0.09 5.02
CA GLN A 534 -7.63 1.29 5.85
C GLN A 534 -6.21 1.83 5.79
N HIS A 535 -6.07 3.14 5.63
CA HIS A 535 -4.79 3.82 5.62
C HIS A 535 -4.70 4.68 6.89
N THR A 536 -3.96 4.19 7.88
CA THR A 536 -3.99 4.74 9.24
C THR A 536 -2.70 5.51 9.54
N TYR A 537 -2.83 6.83 9.61
CA TYR A 537 -1.77 7.76 9.98
C TYR A 537 -2.29 8.76 11.02
N MET A 538 -1.44 9.11 11.99
CA MET A 538 -1.79 10.08 13.04
C MET A 538 -1.17 11.48 12.82
N VAL A 539 -0.50 11.68 11.69
CA VAL A 539 0.44 12.80 11.50
C VAL A 539 -0.02 13.87 10.52
N PHE A 540 -1.06 13.63 9.74
CA PHE A 540 -1.52 14.62 8.74
C PHE A 540 -2.52 15.65 9.31
N GLN A 541 -2.57 15.74 10.64
CA GLN A 541 -3.56 16.45 11.45
C GLN A 541 -2.90 17.50 12.35
N ASP A 542 -3.71 18.12 13.21
CA ASP A 542 -3.17 18.70 14.44
C ASP A 542 -2.33 17.64 15.18
N GLN A 543 -1.07 17.98 15.46
CA GLN A 543 -0.11 16.99 15.96
C GLN A 543 -0.45 16.57 17.41
N PRO A 544 -0.32 15.27 17.74
CA PRO A 544 -0.53 14.79 19.09
C PRO A 544 0.34 15.56 20.10
N GLN A 545 -0.25 15.89 21.25
CA GLN A 545 0.44 16.62 22.30
C GLN A 545 1.15 15.63 23.24
N GLY A 546 2.45 15.80 23.41
CA GLY A 546 3.28 14.92 24.24
C GLY A 546 4.61 14.60 23.59
N ASP A 547 5.42 13.81 24.27
CA ASP A 547 6.63 13.20 23.70
C ASP A 547 6.34 11.78 23.20
N LEU A 548 7.27 11.24 22.42
CA LEU A 548 7.16 9.90 21.88
C LEU A 548 7.00 8.83 22.98
N ASP A 549 7.64 8.97 24.14
CA ASP A 549 7.59 7.95 25.18
C ASP A 549 6.17 7.80 25.76
N ALA A 550 5.46 8.91 25.93
CA ALA A 550 4.05 8.91 26.31
C ALA A 550 3.13 8.46 25.17
N LEU A 551 3.46 8.82 23.93
CA LEU A 551 2.60 8.62 22.76
C LEU A 551 2.78 7.26 22.07
N LYS A 552 3.81 6.48 22.42
CA LYS A 552 4.11 5.17 21.81
C LYS A 552 2.96 4.16 21.90
N VAL A 553 2.05 4.34 22.85
CA VAL A 553 0.89 3.45 23.08
C VAL A 553 -0.35 3.82 22.23
N MET A 554 -0.35 5.00 21.57
CA MET A 554 -1.51 5.49 20.84
C MET A 554 -1.99 4.56 19.71
N PRO A 555 -1.13 3.90 18.91
CA PRO A 555 -1.59 2.98 17.87
C PRO A 555 -2.56 1.92 18.41
N CYS A 556 -2.25 1.34 19.56
CA CYS A 556 -3.11 0.38 20.23
C CYS A 556 -4.43 1.00 20.68
N GLN A 557 -4.37 2.19 21.26
CA GLN A 557 -5.57 2.91 21.75
C GLN A 557 -6.50 3.32 20.60
N TRP A 558 -5.93 3.73 19.46
CA TRP A 558 -6.70 4.33 18.36
C TRP A 558 -7.22 3.30 17.36
N TRP A 559 -6.47 2.23 17.10
CA TRP A 559 -6.75 1.38 15.94
C TRP A 559 -7.18 -0.05 16.29
N ALA A 560 -6.77 -0.59 17.44
CA ALA A 560 -7.01 -2.00 17.75
C ALA A 560 -8.51 -2.32 17.86
N SER A 561 -9.29 -1.47 18.54
CA SER A 561 -10.74 -1.69 18.72
C SER A 561 -11.48 -1.71 17.38
N SER A 562 -11.22 -0.72 16.52
CA SER A 562 -11.86 -0.62 15.20
C SER A 562 -11.48 -1.79 14.27
N THR A 563 -10.19 -2.15 14.24
CA THR A 563 -9.68 -3.29 13.44
C THR A 563 -10.29 -4.62 13.89
N ASN A 564 -10.38 -4.85 15.21
CA ASN A 564 -11.00 -6.05 15.79
C ASN A 564 -12.49 -6.14 15.42
N THR A 565 -13.19 -5.02 15.54
CA THR A 565 -14.62 -4.93 15.23
C THR A 565 -14.89 -5.12 13.73
N THR A 566 -14.04 -4.56 12.87
CA THR A 566 -14.15 -4.68 11.40
C THR A 566 -14.12 -6.15 10.97
N SER A 567 -13.22 -6.94 11.57
CA SER A 567 -13.11 -8.37 11.28
C SER A 567 -14.41 -9.14 11.51
N GLN A 568 -15.23 -8.71 12.48
CA GLN A 568 -16.49 -9.38 12.84
C GLN A 568 -17.70 -8.79 12.11
N GLN A 569 -17.75 -7.46 11.97
CA GLN A 569 -18.90 -6.72 11.41
C GLN A 569 -18.88 -6.65 9.89
N TRP A 570 -17.69 -6.53 9.29
CA TRP A 570 -17.52 -6.48 7.84
C TRP A 570 -16.97 -7.81 7.32
N GLY A 571 -15.74 -8.17 7.71
CA GLY A 571 -14.99 -9.27 7.13
C GLY A 571 -13.48 -8.99 7.09
N PRO A 572 -12.74 -9.59 6.12
CA PRO A 572 -11.33 -9.31 5.91
C PRO A 572 -11.06 -7.81 5.83
N ASN A 573 -9.98 -7.39 6.49
CA ASN A 573 -9.49 -6.03 6.44
C ASN A 573 -7.96 -6.03 6.52
N THR A 574 -7.37 -4.99 5.95
CA THR A 574 -5.94 -4.74 5.94
C THR A 574 -5.68 -3.28 6.25
N ALA A 575 -4.58 -3.02 6.97
CA ALA A 575 -3.94 -1.73 6.90
C ALA A 575 -3.04 -1.67 5.66
N GLY A 576 -3.59 -1.25 4.52
CA GLY A 576 -2.87 -1.12 3.26
C GLY A 576 -1.73 -0.12 3.34
N GLU A 577 -1.83 0.83 4.27
CA GLU A 577 -0.77 1.77 4.57
C GLU A 577 -0.78 2.23 6.04
N TRP A 578 0.43 2.33 6.61
CA TRP A 578 0.76 2.90 7.91
C TRP A 578 2.29 3.06 8.00
N SER A 579 2.81 3.82 8.96
CA SER A 579 4.28 4.00 9.11
C SER A 579 4.71 4.16 10.57
N ALA A 580 6.01 4.35 10.81
CA ALA A 580 6.55 4.66 12.14
C ALA A 580 6.39 6.15 12.51
N ALA A 581 5.67 6.93 11.69
CA ALA A 581 5.50 8.36 11.88
C ALA A 581 4.50 8.64 13.02
N TRP A 582 5.03 9.22 14.10
CA TRP A 582 4.24 9.76 15.20
C TRP A 582 4.16 11.30 15.16
N ASN A 583 4.91 11.93 14.23
CA ASN A 583 4.78 13.32 13.79
C ASN A 583 5.03 13.43 12.27
N ASP A 584 4.80 14.60 11.68
CA ASP A 584 4.97 14.84 10.23
C ASP A 584 6.31 15.49 9.82
N CYS A 585 7.37 15.29 10.62
CA CYS A 585 8.70 15.69 10.22
C CYS A 585 9.24 14.80 9.10
N GLY A 586 9.88 15.44 8.13
CA GLY A 586 10.58 14.79 7.03
C GLY A 586 10.68 15.71 5.82
N LEU A 587 11.68 15.45 4.97
CA LEU A 587 11.80 16.12 3.69
C LEU A 587 10.58 15.78 2.82
N TRP A 588 9.76 16.81 2.56
CA TRP A 588 8.62 16.77 1.64
C TRP A 588 7.52 15.75 1.97
N VAL A 589 7.42 15.30 3.22
CA VAL A 589 6.32 14.41 3.67
C VAL A 589 4.95 15.03 3.39
N ASN A 590 4.81 16.36 3.54
CA ASN A 590 3.60 17.10 3.16
C ASN A 590 3.64 17.69 1.73
N ASN A 591 4.52 17.16 0.88
CA ASN A 591 4.92 17.64 -0.43
C ASN A 591 5.98 18.76 -0.46
N VAL A 592 6.56 18.96 -1.64
CA VAL A 592 7.62 19.92 -1.95
C VAL A 592 7.15 21.33 -1.62
N GLY A 593 7.91 21.99 -0.74
CA GLY A 593 7.65 23.38 -0.31
C GLY A 593 6.58 23.56 0.77
N SER A 594 5.91 22.49 1.23
CA SER A 594 4.78 22.62 2.15
C SER A 594 5.16 22.76 3.63
N GLY A 595 6.38 22.39 4.06
CA GLY A 595 6.75 22.38 5.48
C GLY A 595 6.08 21.26 6.31
N SER A 596 6.19 21.34 7.63
CA SER A 596 5.65 20.39 8.62
C SER A 596 4.74 21.07 9.63
N ARG A 597 3.66 20.39 10.05
CA ARG A 597 2.73 20.87 11.08
C ARG A 597 3.42 20.87 12.45
N TYR A 598 4.26 19.86 12.71
CA TYR A 598 4.95 19.69 14.00
C TYR A 598 5.82 20.86 14.42
N ASP A 599 6.56 21.46 13.48
CA ASP A 599 7.38 22.65 13.74
C ASP A 599 6.72 23.97 13.34
N GLY A 600 5.46 23.91 12.88
CA GLY A 600 4.66 25.07 12.46
C GLY A 600 5.11 25.72 11.16
N SER A 601 5.97 25.06 10.37
CA SER A 601 6.37 25.56 9.04
C SER A 601 5.32 25.30 7.95
N TYR A 602 4.38 24.37 8.20
CA TYR A 602 3.23 24.16 7.31
C TYR A 602 2.25 25.34 7.36
N ASP A 603 1.66 25.68 6.21
CA ASP A 603 0.75 26.83 6.11
C ASP A 603 -0.45 26.68 7.06
N GLY A 604 -0.77 27.75 7.80
CA GLY A 604 -1.78 27.73 8.86
C GLY A 604 -1.34 27.15 10.21
N TYR A 605 -0.10 26.65 10.36
CA TYR A 605 0.38 26.02 11.60
C TYR A 605 1.38 26.84 12.41
N ALA A 606 1.70 28.07 12.00
CA ALA A 606 2.66 28.94 12.69
C ALA A 606 2.35 29.19 14.19
N THR A 607 1.09 29.04 14.62
CA THR A 607 0.66 29.20 16.03
C THR A 607 0.37 27.87 16.74
N LYS A 608 0.62 26.72 16.10
CA LYS A 608 0.34 25.37 16.62
C LYS A 608 1.60 24.50 16.67
N VAL A 609 2.75 25.12 16.95
CA VAL A 609 4.05 24.42 17.05
C VAL A 609 4.01 23.43 18.22
N THR A 610 4.27 22.16 17.94
CA THR A 610 4.37 21.09 18.95
C THR A 610 5.82 20.80 19.32
N GLY A 611 6.76 20.90 18.37
CA GLY A 611 8.18 20.65 18.60
C GLY A 611 9.08 21.11 17.45
N SER A 612 10.31 20.59 17.38
CA SER A 612 11.26 20.88 16.30
C SER A 612 11.55 19.64 15.47
N CYS A 613 11.54 19.77 14.14
CA CYS A 613 11.89 18.67 13.24
C CYS A 613 13.39 18.39 13.13
N THR A 614 14.28 19.24 13.69
CA THR A 614 15.73 19.06 13.57
C THR A 614 16.21 17.71 14.10
N TYR A 615 15.73 17.27 15.27
CA TYR A 615 16.08 15.97 15.84
C TYR A 615 15.46 14.80 15.08
N TRP A 616 14.23 14.96 14.59
CA TRP A 616 13.49 13.89 13.92
C TRP A 616 13.93 13.66 12.47
N ASN A 617 14.48 14.68 11.82
CA ASN A 617 15.02 14.56 10.46
C ASN A 617 16.41 13.91 10.41
N ASP A 618 17.12 13.83 11.54
CA ASP A 618 18.45 13.21 11.63
C ASP A 618 18.43 12.02 12.59
N TYR A 619 18.12 10.85 12.04
CA TYR A 619 18.06 9.61 12.80
C TYR A 619 19.39 9.23 13.45
N THR A 620 20.52 9.77 12.98
CA THR A 620 21.85 9.46 13.53
C THR A 620 22.04 10.02 14.93
N GLN A 621 21.19 10.98 15.32
CA GLN A 621 21.16 11.56 16.67
C GLN A 621 20.24 10.80 17.63
N TRP A 622 19.45 9.84 17.13
CA TRP A 622 18.49 9.12 17.96
C TRP A 622 19.19 8.20 18.95
N ASN A 623 18.92 8.42 20.24
CA ASN A 623 19.43 7.58 21.30
C ASN A 623 18.59 6.29 21.46
N GLN A 624 19.10 5.33 22.24
CA GLN A 624 18.41 4.05 22.44
C GLN A 624 16.99 4.19 22.99
N SER A 625 16.73 5.16 23.87
CA SER A 625 15.37 5.41 24.37
C SER A 625 14.39 5.85 23.27
N THR A 626 14.85 6.62 22.29
CA THR A 626 14.05 6.99 21.11
C THR A 626 13.78 5.76 20.26
N ILE A 627 14.81 4.93 20.02
CA ILE A 627 14.68 3.69 19.26
C ILE A 627 13.71 2.72 19.93
N ASP A 628 13.81 2.54 21.25
CA ASP A 628 12.93 1.64 22.01
C ASP A 628 11.48 2.15 22.02
N ALA A 629 11.27 3.46 22.16
CA ALA A 629 9.93 4.04 22.12
C ALA A 629 9.30 3.95 20.72
N LEU A 630 10.08 4.18 19.65
CA LEU A 630 9.62 3.94 18.27
C LEU A 630 9.36 2.45 18.02
N ASN A 631 10.20 1.55 18.53
CA ASN A 631 9.98 0.12 18.41
C ASN A 631 8.66 -0.32 19.06
N HIS A 632 8.35 0.22 20.23
CA HIS A 632 7.06 0.00 20.89
C HIS A 632 5.90 0.56 20.06
N PHE A 633 6.02 1.78 19.53
CA PHE A 633 5.03 2.38 18.64
C PHE A 633 4.76 1.52 17.39
N VAL A 634 5.82 1.06 16.75
CA VAL A 634 5.76 0.19 15.55
C VAL A 634 5.13 -1.15 15.91
N SER A 635 5.53 -1.76 17.03
CA SER A 635 4.97 -3.04 17.49
C SER A 635 3.49 -2.91 17.86
N GLY A 636 3.11 -1.81 18.53
CA GLY A 636 1.70 -1.52 18.82
C GLY A 636 0.88 -1.30 17.57
N SER A 637 1.46 -0.67 16.54
CA SER A 637 0.81 -0.52 15.23
C SER A 637 0.62 -1.87 14.54
N MET A 638 1.66 -2.72 14.50
CA MET A 638 1.57 -4.07 13.93
C MET A 638 0.53 -4.95 14.64
N ASP A 639 0.47 -4.90 15.98
CA ASP A 639 -0.49 -5.67 16.78
C ASP A 639 -1.92 -5.15 16.64
N ALA A 640 -2.11 -3.83 16.61
CA ALA A 640 -3.41 -3.22 16.42
C ALA A 640 -4.00 -3.56 15.03
N LEU A 641 -3.17 -3.46 13.98
CA LEU A 641 -3.60 -3.56 12.58
C LEU A 641 -3.61 -5.02 12.06
N GLN A 642 -2.76 -5.89 12.60
CA GLN A 642 -2.69 -7.36 12.40
C GLN A 642 -2.35 -7.85 10.98
N ASN A 643 -3.07 -7.37 9.97
CA ASN A 643 -2.80 -7.57 8.55
C ASN A 643 -2.38 -6.24 7.97
N PHE A 644 -1.14 -6.10 7.54
CA PHE A 644 -0.60 -4.78 7.27
C PHE A 644 0.38 -4.73 6.11
N PHE A 645 0.50 -3.55 5.53
CA PHE A 645 1.55 -3.15 4.60
C PHE A 645 2.17 -1.84 5.09
N PHE A 646 3.42 -1.89 5.57
CA PHE A 646 4.11 -0.68 6.00
C PHE A 646 4.45 0.21 4.78
N TRP A 647 4.21 1.51 4.91
CA TRP A 647 4.58 2.54 3.93
C TRP A 647 5.89 3.22 4.36
N THR A 648 7.04 2.91 3.73
CA THR A 648 7.29 1.98 2.61
C THR A 648 8.56 1.15 2.84
N TRP A 649 8.87 0.18 1.98
CA TRP A 649 10.06 -0.66 2.07
C TRP A 649 11.35 0.18 2.21
N LYS A 650 11.54 1.18 1.33
CA LYS A 650 12.70 2.06 1.40
C LYS A 650 12.46 3.46 0.85
N ILE A 651 13.29 4.39 1.29
CA ILE A 651 13.36 5.78 0.82
C ILE A 651 14.66 5.92 0.00
N GLY A 652 14.56 6.56 -1.15
CA GLY A 652 15.71 6.90 -1.99
C GLY A 652 16.53 8.04 -1.40
N ASN A 653 17.82 8.05 -1.73
CA ASN A 653 18.73 9.05 -1.19
C ASN A 653 18.36 10.48 -1.66
N SER A 654 18.46 11.43 -0.73
CA SER A 654 18.51 12.87 -1.03
C SER A 654 19.95 13.30 -1.31
N THR A 655 20.11 14.41 -2.03
CA THR A 655 21.39 15.12 -2.21
C THR A 655 21.81 15.96 -1.01
N GLY A 656 20.98 16.03 0.04
CA GLY A 656 21.26 16.72 1.29
C GLY A 656 22.35 16.05 2.15
N ALA A 657 22.60 16.63 3.33
CA ALA A 657 23.62 16.14 4.25
C ALA A 657 23.30 14.77 4.86
N ILE A 658 22.02 14.49 5.10
CA ILE A 658 21.51 13.16 5.45
C ILE A 658 20.95 12.57 4.17
N GLN A 659 21.55 11.48 3.69
CA GLN A 659 21.14 10.86 2.43
C GLN A 659 19.86 10.03 2.60
N GLU A 660 19.84 9.11 3.56
CA GLU A 660 18.66 8.33 3.94
C GLU A 660 17.70 9.18 4.79
N VAL A 661 16.94 10.04 4.11
CA VAL A 661 15.94 10.90 4.75
C VAL A 661 14.67 10.14 5.13
N ASN A 662 13.76 10.84 5.81
CA ASN A 662 12.41 10.35 6.13
C ASN A 662 12.40 9.02 6.90
N PRO A 663 13.14 8.92 8.02
CA PRO A 663 13.38 7.65 8.73
C PRO A 663 12.12 6.96 9.24
N PHE A 664 11.04 7.71 9.53
CA PHE A 664 9.76 7.14 9.94
C PHE A 664 9.06 6.33 8.84
N TRP A 665 9.43 6.53 7.59
CA TRP A 665 8.81 5.96 6.40
C TRP A 665 9.69 4.89 5.73
N HIS A 666 10.82 4.55 6.34
CA HIS A 666 11.85 3.71 5.75
C HIS A 666 11.97 2.37 6.48
N TYR A 667 11.27 1.33 6.00
CA TYR A 667 11.24 0.02 6.68
C TYR A 667 12.62 -0.62 6.79
N ARG A 668 13.35 -0.70 5.67
CA ARG A 668 14.69 -1.29 5.60
C ARG A 668 15.70 -0.61 6.54
N LEU A 669 15.69 0.72 6.61
CA LEU A 669 16.52 1.47 7.56
C LEU A 669 16.10 1.18 9.01
N GLY A 670 14.80 1.15 9.28
CA GLY A 670 14.29 0.87 10.62
C GLY A 670 14.62 -0.52 11.15
N LEU A 671 14.67 -1.52 10.28
CA LEU A 671 15.22 -2.84 10.62
C LEU A 671 16.70 -2.78 10.97
N ALA A 672 17.48 -2.06 10.16
CA ALA A 672 18.92 -1.95 10.35
C ALA A 672 19.28 -1.20 11.65
N LYS A 673 18.45 -0.24 12.07
CA LYS A 673 18.69 0.62 13.24
C LYS A 673 17.88 0.24 14.48
N GLY A 674 16.92 -0.67 14.37
CA GLY A 674 16.28 -1.34 15.51
C GLY A 674 14.90 -0.83 15.94
N TRP A 675 14.37 0.24 15.32
CA TRP A 675 13.00 0.68 15.63
C TRP A 675 11.91 -0.13 14.91
N ILE A 676 12.29 -1.04 14.02
CA ILE A 676 11.39 -2.06 13.46
C ILE A 676 11.83 -3.42 14.00
N PRO A 677 10.89 -4.24 14.54
CA PRO A 677 11.22 -5.57 15.02
C PRO A 677 11.70 -6.46 13.87
N LYS A 678 12.73 -7.27 14.12
CA LYS A 678 13.31 -8.18 13.11
C LYS A 678 12.34 -9.30 12.69
N ASP A 679 11.47 -9.71 13.61
CA ASP A 679 10.41 -10.69 13.38
C ASP A 679 9.07 -10.01 13.64
N PRO A 680 8.22 -9.77 12.63
CA PRO A 680 6.96 -9.04 12.80
C PRO A 680 5.98 -9.74 13.76
N ARG A 681 6.15 -11.05 14.03
CA ARG A 681 5.29 -11.80 14.94
C ARG A 681 5.50 -11.41 16.40
N THR A 682 6.64 -10.81 16.74
CA THR A 682 6.93 -10.39 18.12
C THR A 682 6.12 -9.18 18.55
N ALA A 683 5.45 -8.50 17.62
CA ALA A 683 4.50 -7.44 17.94
C ALA A 683 3.24 -7.97 18.64
N ALA A 684 2.88 -9.24 18.43
CA ALA A 684 1.67 -9.81 19.01
C ALA A 684 1.66 -9.68 20.54
N GLY A 685 0.63 -9.04 21.09
CA GLY A 685 0.47 -8.82 22.53
C GLY A 685 0.97 -7.47 23.04
N THR A 686 1.58 -6.62 22.20
CA THR A 686 1.94 -5.24 22.57
C THR A 686 0.71 -4.46 23.06
N CYS A 687 -0.41 -4.53 22.34
CA CYS A 687 -1.62 -3.80 22.73
C CYS A 687 -2.26 -4.33 24.01
N GLN A 688 -2.16 -5.65 24.26
CA GLN A 688 -2.54 -6.20 25.55
C GLN A 688 -1.66 -5.65 26.68
N GLY A 689 -0.35 -5.54 26.44
CA GLY A 689 0.61 -4.90 27.35
C GLY A 689 0.27 -3.45 27.66
N ASP A 690 -0.27 -2.73 26.67
CA ASP A 690 -0.74 -1.34 26.79
C ASP A 690 -2.13 -1.20 27.43
N GLY A 691 -2.72 -2.31 27.87
CA GLY A 691 -4.02 -2.33 28.56
C GLY A 691 -5.23 -2.35 27.64
N VAL A 692 -5.05 -2.54 26.33
CA VAL A 692 -6.14 -2.74 25.37
C VAL A 692 -6.62 -4.18 25.43
N ALA A 693 -7.94 -4.38 25.28
CA ALA A 693 -8.52 -5.72 25.30
C ALA A 693 -7.99 -6.59 24.16
N LEU A 694 -7.77 -7.88 24.44
CA LEU A 694 -7.35 -8.85 23.46
C LEU A 694 -8.35 -8.95 22.30
N ASN A 695 -7.81 -9.09 21.08
CA ASN A 695 -8.63 -9.49 19.95
C ASN A 695 -9.08 -10.94 20.14
N ASN A 696 -10.40 -11.15 20.26
CA ASN A 696 -11.00 -12.48 20.38
C ASN A 696 -11.52 -13.03 19.04
N PHE A 697 -11.11 -12.47 17.90
CA PHE A 697 -11.46 -13.00 16.60
C PHE A 697 -10.86 -14.40 16.41
N ASP A 698 -11.72 -15.40 16.21
CA ASP A 698 -11.37 -16.82 16.12
C ASP A 698 -10.90 -17.26 14.71
N GLY A 699 -10.74 -16.29 13.80
CA GLY A 699 -10.39 -16.50 12.41
C GLY A 699 -11.57 -16.88 11.51
N THR A 700 -12.81 -16.85 12.01
CA THR A 700 -14.02 -17.12 11.23
C THR A 700 -14.86 -15.87 11.04
N TYR A 701 -15.10 -15.50 9.77
CA TYR A 701 -15.95 -14.35 9.45
C TYR A 701 -17.44 -14.69 9.58
N SER A 702 -18.22 -13.75 10.15
CA SER A 702 -19.68 -13.86 10.29
C SER A 702 -20.40 -14.05 8.95
N ASN A 703 -19.85 -13.48 7.89
CA ASN A 703 -20.42 -13.45 6.55
C ASN A 703 -19.60 -14.33 5.61
N ALA A 704 -20.10 -15.51 5.22
CA ALA A 704 -19.32 -16.43 4.37
C ALA A 704 -18.98 -15.87 2.97
N TYR A 705 -19.80 -14.97 2.43
CA TYR A 705 -19.60 -14.39 1.09
C TYR A 705 -18.29 -13.57 0.98
N VAL A 706 -17.77 -13.03 2.08
CA VAL A 706 -16.54 -12.22 2.08
C VAL A 706 -15.29 -13.04 1.79
N THR A 707 -15.40 -14.37 1.81
CA THR A 707 -14.33 -15.31 1.38
C THR A 707 -14.80 -16.23 0.25
N GLY A 708 -15.95 -15.91 -0.37
CA GLY A 708 -16.50 -16.64 -1.51
C GLY A 708 -17.32 -17.88 -1.14
N GLY A 709 -17.79 -17.95 0.11
CA GLY A 709 -18.76 -18.95 0.57
C GLY A 709 -20.21 -18.60 0.21
N SER A 710 -21.14 -19.14 1.00
CA SER A 710 -22.58 -18.96 0.78
C SER A 710 -22.98 -17.48 0.69
N GLY A 711 -23.80 -17.13 -0.31
CA GLY A 711 -24.29 -15.77 -0.57
C GLY A 711 -23.39 -14.92 -1.48
N ALA A 712 -22.19 -15.40 -1.83
CA ALA A 712 -21.29 -14.70 -2.73
C ALA A 712 -21.92 -14.36 -4.09
N GLY A 713 -21.71 -13.13 -4.55
CA GLY A 713 -22.18 -12.62 -5.84
C GLY A 713 -23.65 -12.16 -5.84
N THR A 714 -24.38 -12.37 -4.75
CA THR A 714 -25.75 -11.86 -4.61
C THR A 714 -25.73 -10.54 -3.84
N ILE A 715 -25.21 -9.48 -4.47
CA ILE A 715 -25.24 -8.14 -3.85
C ILE A 715 -26.70 -7.78 -3.57
N ALA A 716 -27.00 -7.43 -2.32
CA ALA A 716 -28.36 -7.11 -1.91
C ALA A 716 -28.94 -5.98 -2.77
N ALA A 717 -30.20 -6.14 -3.23
CA ALA A 717 -30.87 -5.15 -4.07
C ALA A 717 -30.94 -3.76 -3.41
N SER A 718 -30.97 -3.69 -2.08
CA SER A 718 -30.85 -2.44 -1.32
C SER A 718 -29.51 -1.74 -1.58
N ALA A 719 -28.38 -2.46 -1.56
CA ALA A 719 -27.07 -1.91 -1.88
C ALA A 719 -26.99 -1.46 -3.35
N SER A 720 -27.47 -2.27 -4.29
CA SER A 720 -27.51 -1.88 -5.71
C SER A 720 -28.41 -0.67 -5.99
N SER A 721 -29.47 -0.47 -5.21
CA SER A 721 -30.35 0.70 -5.33
C SER A 721 -29.73 1.97 -4.74
N SER A 722 -28.97 1.85 -3.65
CA SER A 722 -28.26 2.97 -3.02
C SER A 722 -27.06 3.45 -3.84
N TYR A 723 -26.52 2.59 -4.69
CA TYR A 723 -25.29 2.81 -5.44
C TYR A 723 -25.46 2.47 -6.94
N PRO A 724 -26.34 3.20 -7.66
CA PRO A 724 -26.61 2.93 -9.07
C PRO A 724 -25.42 3.32 -9.96
N TRP A 725 -25.30 2.66 -11.12
CA TRP A 725 -24.36 3.07 -12.17
C TRP A 725 -25.09 3.53 -13.45
N PRO A 726 -24.79 4.73 -13.99
CA PRO A 726 -23.95 5.79 -13.40
C PRO A 726 -24.50 6.33 -12.07
N PRO A 727 -23.65 6.96 -11.24
CA PRO A 727 -24.09 7.58 -9.99
C PRO A 727 -25.17 8.65 -10.22
N ALA A 728 -26.13 8.74 -9.31
CA ALA A 728 -27.26 9.65 -9.43
C ALA A 728 -26.90 11.14 -9.23
N SER A 729 -25.78 11.42 -8.56
CA SER A 729 -25.34 12.78 -8.21
C SER A 729 -23.84 12.83 -7.98
N PHE A 730 -23.21 13.99 -8.21
CA PHE A 730 -21.86 14.33 -7.73
C PHE A 730 -21.94 15.55 -6.80
N THR A 731 -20.97 15.68 -5.88
CA THR A 731 -20.94 16.75 -4.86
C THR A 731 -21.06 18.16 -5.44
N ASN A 732 -20.38 18.42 -6.56
CA ASN A 732 -20.29 19.75 -7.18
C ASN A 732 -21.05 19.86 -8.51
N VAL A 733 -22.01 18.97 -8.77
CA VAL A 733 -22.82 18.97 -9.99
C VAL A 733 -24.30 19.12 -9.64
N ALA A 734 -24.95 20.15 -10.21
CA ALA A 734 -26.39 20.32 -10.05
C ALA A 734 -27.15 19.10 -10.62
N ALA A 735 -28.18 18.63 -9.91
CA ALA A 735 -28.90 17.40 -10.26
C ALA A 735 -29.46 17.41 -11.71
N ASN A 736 -29.94 18.56 -12.19
CA ASN A 736 -30.44 18.73 -13.56
C ASN A 736 -29.33 18.71 -14.64
N SER A 737 -28.06 18.74 -14.22
CA SER A 737 -26.88 18.75 -15.09
C SER A 737 -26.14 17.41 -15.12
N MET A 738 -26.53 16.43 -14.29
CA MET A 738 -25.90 15.11 -14.26
C MET A 738 -25.97 14.38 -15.61
N SER A 739 -27.08 14.50 -16.34
CA SER A 739 -27.23 13.90 -17.67
C SER A 739 -26.41 14.61 -18.76
N LEU A 740 -25.89 15.80 -18.46
CA LEU A 740 -25.10 16.65 -19.36
C LEU A 740 -23.59 16.46 -19.17
N LEU A 741 -23.16 15.59 -18.26
CA LEU A 741 -21.75 15.33 -18.03
C LEU A 741 -21.08 14.71 -19.26
N ALA A 742 -19.81 15.05 -19.44
CA ALA A 742 -18.99 14.44 -20.49
C ALA A 742 -18.87 12.94 -20.25
N GLN A 743 -18.94 12.17 -21.33
CA GLN A 743 -18.86 10.72 -21.35
C GLN A 743 -18.03 10.26 -22.54
N TYR A 744 -17.35 9.13 -22.37
CA TYR A 744 -16.72 8.40 -23.46
C TYR A 744 -17.70 7.42 -24.10
N THR A 745 -17.37 7.00 -25.31
CA THR A 745 -18.15 6.00 -26.07
C THR A 745 -17.41 4.67 -26.10
N GLN A 746 -18.12 3.55 -26.03
CA GLN A 746 -17.52 2.22 -26.10
C GLN A 746 -17.29 1.81 -27.54
N THR A 747 -16.34 2.45 -28.21
CA THR A 747 -15.93 2.13 -29.60
C THR A 747 -14.44 1.80 -29.71
N GLY A 748 -13.70 1.86 -28.60
CA GLY A 748 -12.29 1.56 -28.51
C GLY A 748 -11.99 0.07 -28.57
N THR A 749 -10.76 -0.26 -28.91
CA THR A 749 -10.27 -1.65 -28.84
C THR A 749 -9.94 -1.98 -27.39
N PRO A 750 -10.36 -3.15 -26.86
CA PRO A 750 -9.96 -3.59 -25.53
C PRO A 750 -8.43 -3.57 -25.36
N ILE A 751 -7.98 -3.02 -24.23
CA ILE A 751 -6.56 -2.92 -23.92
C ILE A 751 -6.11 -4.23 -23.27
N THR A 752 -5.02 -4.82 -23.76
CA THR A 752 -4.46 -6.06 -23.22
C THR A 752 -3.06 -5.80 -22.66
N MET A 753 -2.74 -6.37 -21.50
CA MET A 753 -1.41 -6.27 -20.92
C MET A 753 -0.54 -7.46 -21.35
N PRO A 754 0.68 -7.25 -21.89
CA PRO A 754 1.50 -8.35 -22.36
C PRO A 754 2.09 -9.17 -21.20
N GLY A 755 2.21 -10.48 -21.38
CA GLY A 755 3.01 -11.35 -20.50
C GLY A 755 4.52 -11.26 -20.79
N PRO A 756 5.38 -11.78 -19.89
CA PRO A 756 6.82 -11.84 -20.13
C PRO A 756 7.14 -12.88 -21.21
N THR A 757 8.29 -12.71 -21.87
CA THR A 757 8.81 -13.70 -22.83
C THR A 757 9.87 -14.55 -22.14
N PHE A 758 9.67 -15.87 -22.12
CA PHE A 758 10.65 -16.82 -21.62
C PHE A 758 11.31 -17.56 -22.79
N THR A 759 12.64 -17.55 -22.83
CA THR A 759 13.43 -18.39 -23.74
C THR A 759 14.19 -19.40 -22.90
N SER A 760 13.78 -20.68 -22.94
CA SER A 760 14.50 -21.70 -22.18
C SER A 760 15.88 -21.93 -22.83
N PRO A 761 16.99 -21.94 -22.06
CA PRO A 761 18.32 -22.18 -22.61
C PRO A 761 18.39 -23.48 -23.41
N GLY A 762 18.77 -23.40 -24.70
CA GLY A 762 18.87 -24.56 -25.58
C GLY A 762 17.56 -25.05 -26.21
N SER A 763 16.44 -24.33 -26.02
CA SER A 763 15.15 -24.59 -26.65
C SER A 763 14.73 -23.44 -27.55
N THR A 764 14.15 -23.75 -28.71
CA THR A 764 13.47 -22.76 -29.57
C THR A 764 12.01 -22.56 -29.19
N ALA A 765 11.49 -23.28 -28.19
CA ALA A 765 10.10 -23.18 -27.75
C ALA A 765 9.92 -22.02 -26.76
N THR A 766 9.05 -21.07 -27.09
CA THR A 766 8.53 -20.07 -26.17
C THR A 766 7.50 -20.69 -25.25
N LEU A 767 7.65 -20.50 -23.94
CA LEU A 767 6.62 -20.87 -22.97
C LEU A 767 5.41 -19.93 -23.10
N ASN A 768 4.20 -20.47 -23.03
CA ASN A 768 2.99 -19.66 -23.04
C ASN A 768 2.88 -18.92 -21.70
N ALA A 769 3.03 -17.60 -21.72
CA ALA A 769 2.90 -16.74 -20.55
C ALA A 769 1.51 -16.09 -20.43
N GLY A 770 0.53 -16.63 -21.15
CA GLY A 770 -0.77 -16.01 -21.33
C GLY A 770 -0.73 -14.87 -22.37
N ASN A 771 -1.91 -14.49 -22.83
CA ASN A 771 -2.09 -13.42 -23.83
C ASN A 771 -2.54 -12.10 -23.20
N GLY A 772 -2.68 -12.06 -21.86
CA GLY A 772 -3.18 -10.88 -21.14
C GLY A 772 -4.70 -10.77 -21.06
N TRP A 773 -5.43 -11.79 -21.52
CA TRP A 773 -6.88 -11.75 -21.65
C TRP A 773 -7.52 -13.08 -21.25
N PHE A 774 -7.85 -13.22 -19.97
CA PHE A 774 -8.35 -14.47 -19.38
C PHE A 774 -9.73 -14.90 -19.90
N ASN A 775 -10.73 -14.03 -19.81
CA ASN A 775 -12.09 -14.31 -20.25
C ASN A 775 -12.30 -13.76 -21.67
N ALA A 776 -12.26 -14.64 -22.67
CA ALA A 776 -12.47 -14.29 -24.08
C ALA A 776 -13.91 -13.80 -24.34
N ASP A 777 -14.90 -14.33 -23.63
CA ASP A 777 -16.32 -13.96 -23.79
C ASP A 777 -16.60 -12.54 -23.25
N ALA A 778 -15.73 -12.03 -22.38
CA ALA A 778 -15.78 -10.62 -22.00
C ALA A 778 -15.44 -9.69 -23.17
N GLY A 779 -14.97 -10.19 -24.32
CA GLY A 779 -14.54 -9.42 -25.50
C GLY A 779 -15.64 -8.66 -26.25
N ASP A 780 -16.92 -8.98 -26.03
CA ASP A 780 -18.05 -8.30 -26.69
C ASP A 780 -18.17 -6.81 -26.32
N LYS A 781 -17.54 -6.40 -25.22
CA LYS A 781 -17.53 -5.01 -24.74
C LYS A 781 -16.29 -4.28 -25.26
N GLN A 782 -16.49 -3.30 -26.13
CA GLN A 782 -15.44 -2.37 -26.57
C GLN A 782 -14.96 -1.47 -25.42
N ALA A 783 -13.72 -0.98 -25.53
CA ALA A 783 -13.16 -0.02 -24.58
C ALA A 783 -13.75 1.38 -24.79
N TYR A 784 -13.73 2.21 -23.76
CA TYR A 784 -14.06 3.62 -23.82
C TYR A 784 -13.02 4.38 -24.64
N ALA A 785 -13.51 5.19 -25.55
CA ALA A 785 -12.74 6.11 -26.38
C ALA A 785 -13.44 7.46 -26.43
N ALA A 786 -12.67 8.52 -26.68
CA ALA A 786 -13.22 9.84 -26.95
C ALA A 786 -14.19 9.81 -28.15
N VAL A 787 -15.29 10.54 -28.05
CA VAL A 787 -16.22 10.71 -29.18
C VAL A 787 -15.50 11.48 -30.30
N SER A 788 -15.37 10.85 -31.46
CA SER A 788 -14.68 11.41 -32.63
C SER A 788 -15.23 12.79 -33.01
N GLY A 789 -14.34 13.77 -33.20
CA GLY A 789 -14.70 15.14 -33.58
C GLY A 789 -15.26 16.00 -32.44
N CYS A 790 -15.18 15.53 -31.19
CA CYS A 790 -15.67 16.25 -30.03
C CYS A 790 -14.54 16.77 -29.13
N THR A 791 -14.72 17.95 -28.54
CA THR A 791 -13.75 18.59 -27.64
C THR A 791 -14.17 18.43 -26.19
N TYR A 792 -13.36 17.70 -25.42
CA TYR A 792 -13.58 17.50 -23.99
C TYR A 792 -12.99 18.66 -23.16
N PRO A 793 -13.58 18.97 -21.98
CA PRO A 793 -12.93 19.83 -20.99
C PRO A 793 -11.54 19.31 -20.57
N PRO A 794 -10.66 20.17 -20.02
CA PRO A 794 -9.35 19.73 -19.54
C PRO A 794 -9.44 18.69 -18.41
N GLU A 795 -8.83 17.51 -18.60
CA GLU A 795 -8.93 16.34 -17.72
C GLU A 795 -8.66 16.65 -16.23
N TYR A 796 -7.65 17.49 -15.95
CA TYR A 796 -7.13 17.74 -14.60
C TYR A 796 -7.49 19.12 -14.03
N SER A 797 -8.35 19.89 -14.71
CA SER A 797 -8.75 21.24 -14.25
C SER A 797 -10.18 21.61 -14.64
N ALA A 798 -11.06 20.60 -14.75
CA ALA A 798 -12.47 20.77 -15.14
C ALA A 798 -13.46 20.70 -13.96
N ALA A 799 -12.98 20.44 -12.74
CA ALA A 799 -13.83 20.23 -11.56
C ALA A 799 -14.83 21.37 -11.34
N ASP A 800 -14.37 22.62 -11.50
CA ASP A 800 -15.18 23.82 -11.26
C ASP A 800 -15.70 24.48 -12.55
N LEU A 801 -15.50 23.84 -13.71
CA LEU A 801 -16.01 24.36 -14.97
C LEU A 801 -17.52 24.14 -15.10
N ALA A 802 -18.20 25.13 -15.70
CA ALA A 802 -19.62 25.01 -16.00
C ALA A 802 -19.89 23.83 -16.95
N ILE A 803 -20.93 23.05 -16.64
CA ILE A 803 -21.34 21.92 -17.47
C ILE A 803 -22.06 22.44 -18.72
N SER A 804 -21.51 22.10 -19.89
CA SER A 804 -22.07 22.49 -21.18
C SER A 804 -23.27 21.63 -21.55
N THR A 805 -24.31 22.25 -22.12
CA THR A 805 -25.49 21.53 -22.67
C THR A 805 -25.16 20.69 -23.92
N GLY A 806 -23.97 20.85 -24.50
CA GLY A 806 -23.46 20.07 -25.63
C GLY A 806 -22.18 19.31 -25.30
N ALA A 807 -21.97 18.89 -24.05
CA ALA A 807 -20.78 18.13 -23.68
C ALA A 807 -20.69 16.81 -24.47
N CYS A 808 -19.45 16.38 -24.74
CA CYS A 808 -19.19 15.17 -25.50
C CYS A 808 -19.80 13.94 -24.84
N GLY A 809 -20.61 13.20 -25.58
CA GLY A 809 -21.27 11.99 -25.07
C GLY A 809 -22.38 12.24 -24.04
N ALA A 810 -22.78 13.50 -23.80
CA ALA A 810 -23.90 13.81 -22.91
C ALA A 810 -25.17 13.07 -23.34
N GLY A 811 -25.88 12.49 -22.36
CA GLY A 811 -27.09 11.72 -22.61
C GLY A 811 -26.91 10.41 -23.38
N LEU A 812 -25.68 9.96 -23.66
CA LEU A 812 -25.45 8.62 -24.19
C LEU A 812 -26.13 7.62 -23.24
N THR A 813 -27.00 6.79 -23.81
CA THR A 813 -27.56 5.67 -23.07
C THR A 813 -26.40 4.74 -22.78
N GLN A 814 -25.87 4.83 -21.56
CA GLN A 814 -24.99 3.82 -21.02
C GLN A 814 -25.73 2.50 -21.20
N ALA A 815 -25.05 1.46 -21.68
CA ALA A 815 -25.68 0.15 -21.86
C ALA A 815 -26.48 -0.14 -20.59
N ASN A 816 -27.82 -0.10 -20.70
CA ASN A 816 -28.76 0.19 -19.58
C ASN A 816 -28.66 -0.81 -18.42
N LYS A 817 -27.86 -1.85 -18.60
CA LYS A 817 -27.59 -2.96 -17.71
C LYS A 817 -26.21 -3.47 -18.10
N ARG A 818 -25.18 -3.28 -17.26
CA ARG A 818 -24.02 -4.18 -17.36
C ARG A 818 -24.44 -5.62 -17.00
N PHE A 819 -25.59 -5.81 -16.33
CA PHE A 819 -26.15 -7.12 -15.99
C PHE A 819 -27.69 -7.09 -15.90
N ALA A 820 -28.33 -8.17 -16.35
CA ALA A 820 -29.63 -8.56 -15.81
C ALA A 820 -29.41 -9.09 -14.38
N GLU A 821 -30.35 -8.84 -13.46
CA GLU A 821 -30.34 -9.51 -12.15
C GLU A 821 -30.18 -11.03 -12.35
N PRO A 822 -29.37 -11.72 -11.53
CA PRO A 822 -29.35 -13.18 -11.52
C PRO A 822 -30.80 -13.67 -11.36
N THR A 823 -31.29 -14.38 -12.36
CA THR A 823 -32.61 -15.00 -12.24
C THR A 823 -32.50 -16.00 -11.09
N PRO A 824 -33.34 -15.91 -10.03
CA PRO A 824 -33.29 -16.86 -8.94
C PRO A 824 -33.40 -18.26 -9.53
N ALA A 825 -32.45 -19.14 -9.19
CA ALA A 825 -32.55 -20.54 -9.56
C ALA A 825 -33.92 -21.05 -9.09
N PRO A 826 -34.71 -21.72 -9.94
CA PRO A 826 -36.01 -22.23 -9.52
C PRO A 826 -35.81 -23.12 -8.31
N SER A 827 -36.47 -22.77 -7.21
CA SER A 827 -36.50 -23.59 -6.00
C SER A 827 -36.83 -25.02 -6.39
N PRO A 828 -36.06 -26.03 -5.93
CA PRO A 828 -36.41 -27.42 -6.18
C PRO A 828 -37.81 -27.65 -5.60
N THR A 829 -38.76 -27.94 -6.48
CA THR A 829 -40.09 -28.39 -6.09
C THR A 829 -39.94 -29.62 -5.22
N ARG A 830 -40.45 -29.52 -4.00
CA ARG A 830 -40.42 -30.56 -2.98
C ARG A 830 -41.34 -31.72 -3.34
#